data_AF-A0A3M7M8R2-F1
#
_entry.id   AF-A0A3M7M8R2-F1
#
_cell.length_a   1.000
_cell.length_b   1.000
_cell.length_c   1.000
_cell.angle_alpha   90.00
_cell.angle_beta   90.00
_cell.angle_gamma   90.00
#
_symmetry.space_group_name_H-M   'P 1'
#
loop_
_entity.id
_entity.type
_entity.pdbx_description
1 polymer ?
#
loop_
_entity_poly.entity_id
_entity_poly.type
_entity_poly.pdbx_seq_one_letter_code
_entity_poly.pdbx_strand_id
1 'polypeptide(L)'
;MSSSRPDGGDEPLSSPRSSPPSKIDTSTRPRPRPKLVSFGRDSLTGGRPDAEGRPHVEFIHQDSPTIIPRMSSEVDPLLKEALSPDDDDDDWMGEHQIEETKSSWFLFLLTFGGLGLQIGWSVETSNGSPYLLSLGLSKSMLALVWIAGPLSGVLVQPYVGLKSDNCRMRWGKRRPFIVGGAAATIVSLMVLSWAKEIIGGFLGVFGADPESSFVKTSIMLFAVLFVYVLDFAINVIQAGVRAYIVDVAPTHQQESANAWLMRSAGIGNILGYLAGYVKLPEYLPWLGDTQFKVLCAIASFVMALTVGISCSTCAERDPQFDTAPAEQKDGVVAFFRGLARSVKKLPPQIKKVCAVQFFAWIGWFPFLFYITTYVGEIFADPIFEKDPHLPDSKIDQVLEDGTRIGTRALLIFAITTFFSSVILPFVIPPTFQAPEPDRPMTPATPMTPATPHSMGGSGYFALSHTPKGNPKSVMEKISKSLEMLQIKSLTLRRAWFISHILFAVLMVLTFFVHSTWGATVLVGAIGIPWCVTNWAPFAIISSEISKRDAIRRGIIKPRDREAQLIAEGEDDGSGADSAGVVLGIHNVAIAAPQVIATLVSAIMFKLLQKPRGTAGDTSVAWVLRFGGLCALVAAWLTLQVNEEKEEEETEDPFFRRRRMS
;
A
#
# COMPACT_ATOMS: atom_id res chain seq x y z
N MET A 1 11.18 -59.75 -67.16
CA MET A 1 12.54 -60.01 -66.65
C MET A 1 12.40 -60.10 -65.13
N SER A 2 12.43 -61.25 -64.44
CA SER A 2 13.14 -62.54 -64.65
C SER A 2 14.64 -62.31 -64.84
N SER A 3 15.57 -62.89 -64.07
CA SER A 3 15.55 -64.05 -63.13
C SER A 3 16.31 -63.73 -61.80
N SER A 4 16.60 -64.60 -60.81
CA SER A 4 16.56 -66.08 -60.73
C SER A 4 16.47 -66.63 -59.29
N ARG A 5 15.58 -67.63 -59.16
CA ARG A 5 15.26 -68.71 -58.19
C ARG A 5 16.28 -69.33 -57.17
N PRO A 6 15.81 -70.25 -56.27
CA PRO A 6 16.44 -70.68 -55.00
C PRO A 6 16.89 -72.18 -54.95
N ASP A 7 17.34 -72.65 -53.77
CA ASP A 7 17.24 -74.01 -53.14
C ASP A 7 18.03 -73.96 -51.79
N GLY A 8 17.95 -74.84 -50.75
CA GLY A 8 17.10 -76.00 -50.40
C GLY A 8 17.79 -76.90 -49.33
N GLY A 9 17.06 -77.46 -48.34
CA GLY A 9 17.54 -78.48 -47.34
C GLY A 9 18.50 -77.99 -46.22
N ASP A 10 18.61 -78.57 -45.00
CA ASP A 10 18.03 -79.77 -44.37
C ASP A 10 17.89 -79.63 -42.82
N GLU A 11 17.04 -80.45 -42.21
CA GLU A 11 16.84 -80.71 -40.75
C GLU A 11 17.31 -82.17 -40.43
N PRO A 12 17.25 -82.78 -39.20
CA PRO A 12 16.76 -82.34 -37.88
C PRO A 12 17.62 -82.82 -36.64
N LEU A 13 17.00 -82.77 -35.44
CA LEU A 13 17.34 -83.41 -34.14
C LEU A 13 18.35 -82.65 -33.23
N SER A 14 18.13 -82.46 -31.92
CA SER A 14 17.23 -83.15 -30.96
C SER A 14 16.75 -82.27 -29.78
N SER A 15 15.72 -82.73 -29.05
CA SER A 15 15.24 -82.15 -27.76
C SER A 15 15.26 -83.21 -26.66
N PRO A 16 15.16 -82.87 -25.34
CA PRO A 16 13.83 -83.00 -24.69
C PRO A 16 13.52 -82.14 -23.41
N ARG A 17 12.28 -81.61 -23.39
CA ARG A 17 11.25 -81.62 -22.31
C ARG A 17 11.51 -81.27 -20.81
N SER A 18 10.67 -80.30 -20.35
CA SER A 18 9.78 -80.34 -19.14
C SER A 18 10.40 -80.15 -17.73
N SER A 19 9.77 -79.65 -16.65
CA SER A 19 8.35 -79.44 -16.24
C SER A 19 8.21 -78.21 -15.25
N PRO A 20 7.01 -77.79 -14.77
CA PRO A 20 6.80 -76.48 -14.11
C PRO A 20 6.80 -76.49 -12.55
N PRO A 21 6.87 -75.32 -11.87
CA PRO A 21 6.64 -75.17 -10.43
C PRO A 21 5.18 -74.84 -10.05
N SER A 22 4.89 -74.88 -8.75
CA SER A 22 3.58 -75.24 -8.18
C SER A 22 2.83 -74.15 -7.39
N LYS A 23 1.53 -74.42 -7.20
CA LYS A 23 0.65 -73.90 -6.13
C LYS A 23 0.88 -74.69 -4.83
N ILE A 24 0.55 -74.23 -3.61
CA ILE A 24 0.02 -72.96 -3.05
C ILE A 24 0.46 -72.93 -1.57
N ASP A 25 0.71 -71.75 -0.96
CA ASP A 25 0.26 -71.52 0.44
C ASP A 25 0.09 -70.03 0.80
N THR A 26 -0.93 -69.73 1.60
CA THR A 26 -1.33 -68.40 2.05
C THR A 26 -1.56 -68.38 3.56
N SER A 27 -0.49 -68.40 4.36
CA SER A 27 -0.57 -67.95 5.77
C SER A 27 0.80 -67.56 6.35
N THR A 28 1.10 -66.25 6.40
CA THR A 28 1.88 -65.54 7.45
C THR A 28 2.16 -64.10 6.98
N ARG A 29 1.87 -63.09 7.81
CA ARG A 29 2.28 -61.69 7.57
C ARG A 29 3.67 -61.44 8.16
N PRO A 30 4.68 -60.99 7.38
CA PRO A 30 5.89 -60.41 7.94
C PRO A 30 5.61 -59.00 8.46
N ARG A 31 6.18 -58.63 9.62
CA ARG A 31 6.20 -57.24 10.10
C ARG A 31 7.22 -56.44 9.27
N PRO A 32 7.00 -55.14 8.99
CA PRO A 32 7.98 -54.33 8.29
C PRO A 32 9.26 -54.16 9.13
N ARG A 33 10.43 -54.37 8.51
CA ARG A 33 11.73 -53.98 9.08
C ARG A 33 11.99 -52.51 8.77
N PRO A 34 12.65 -51.74 9.65
CA PRO A 34 13.07 -50.39 9.32
C PRO A 34 14.12 -50.43 8.19
N LYS A 35 13.92 -49.66 7.12
CA LYS A 35 14.95 -49.43 6.11
C LYS A 35 15.98 -48.46 6.69
N LEU A 36 17.17 -48.96 6.98
CA LEU A 36 18.35 -48.12 7.24
C LEU A 36 18.93 -47.72 5.87
N VAL A 37 18.93 -46.42 5.56
CA VAL A 37 19.50 -45.88 4.31
C VAL A 37 20.89 -45.31 4.62
N SER A 38 21.92 -45.87 4.00
CA SER A 38 23.29 -45.39 4.12
C SER A 38 23.59 -44.34 3.06
N PHE A 39 24.04 -43.15 3.47
CA PHE A 39 24.59 -42.16 2.55
C PHE A 39 26.08 -42.45 2.32
N GLY A 40 26.41 -43.05 1.18
CA GLY A 40 27.77 -43.14 0.64
C GLY A 40 27.90 -42.22 -0.58
N ARG A 41 28.96 -41.41 -0.64
CA ARG A 41 29.22 -40.50 -1.76
C ARG A 41 30.53 -40.92 -2.44
N ASP A 42 30.45 -41.34 -3.70
CA ASP A 42 31.64 -41.56 -4.51
C ASP A 42 32.24 -40.21 -4.90
N SER A 43 33.38 -39.86 -4.29
CA SER A 43 34.15 -38.66 -4.62
C SER A 43 35.28 -38.98 -5.59
N LEU A 44 35.15 -38.49 -6.82
CA LEU A 44 36.21 -38.48 -7.84
C LEU A 44 37.34 -37.50 -7.46
N THR A 45 38.17 -37.87 -6.49
CA THR A 45 39.44 -37.20 -6.19
C THR A 45 40.51 -38.25 -5.91
N GLY A 46 41.58 -38.26 -6.72
CA GLY A 46 42.51 -39.38 -6.80
C GLY A 46 43.39 -39.59 -5.56
N GLY A 47 43.33 -40.81 -5.01
CA GLY A 47 44.35 -41.41 -4.15
C GLY A 47 44.72 -42.79 -4.69
N ARG A 48 45.97 -43.23 -4.54
CA ARG A 48 46.38 -44.59 -4.95
C ARG A 48 45.77 -45.63 -3.99
N PRO A 49 45.23 -46.76 -4.49
CA PRO A 49 44.76 -47.83 -3.64
C PRO A 49 45.93 -48.57 -2.98
N ASP A 50 45.69 -49.01 -1.75
CA ASP A 50 46.46 -50.01 -1.02
C ASP A 50 46.23 -51.43 -1.57
N ALA A 51 47.11 -52.37 -1.17
CA ALA A 51 47.34 -53.64 -1.88
C ALA A 51 46.17 -54.63 -1.91
N GLU A 52 45.06 -54.34 -1.21
CA GLU A 52 43.81 -55.14 -1.24
C GLU A 52 42.59 -54.35 -1.76
N GLY A 53 42.77 -53.12 -2.25
CA GLY A 53 41.75 -52.40 -3.02
C GLY A 53 40.48 -51.99 -2.25
N ARG A 54 40.60 -51.48 -1.02
CA ARG A 54 39.47 -50.99 -0.21
C ARG A 54 39.61 -49.49 0.12
N PRO A 55 38.59 -48.64 -0.14
CA PRO A 55 38.70 -47.22 0.16
C PRO A 55 38.62 -46.91 1.66
N HIS A 56 39.38 -45.91 2.10
CA HIS A 56 39.38 -45.40 3.47
C HIS A 56 38.07 -44.64 3.78
N VAL A 57 37.46 -44.93 4.93
CA VAL A 57 36.28 -44.21 5.44
C VAL A 57 36.61 -43.60 6.79
N GLU A 58 36.53 -42.28 6.89
CA GLU A 58 36.77 -41.53 8.14
C GLU A 58 35.42 -41.23 8.83
N PHE A 59 35.22 -41.74 10.04
CA PHE A 59 33.97 -41.61 10.77
C PHE A 59 33.92 -40.30 11.56
N ILE A 60 33.03 -39.38 11.17
CA ILE A 60 32.78 -38.14 11.93
C ILE A 60 31.89 -38.47 13.13
N HIS A 61 32.47 -38.43 14.33
CA HIS A 61 31.73 -38.54 15.59
C HIS A 61 30.99 -37.23 15.93
N GLN A 62 29.75 -37.36 16.42
CA GLN A 62 28.82 -36.23 16.59
C GLN A 62 28.86 -35.58 18.00
N ASP A 63 29.89 -35.86 18.79
CA ASP A 63 30.05 -35.41 20.19
C ASP A 63 31.20 -34.38 20.32
N SER A 64 31.04 -33.19 19.72
CA SER A 64 31.98 -32.08 19.89
C SER A 64 31.28 -30.82 20.43
N PRO A 65 31.71 -30.26 21.58
CA PRO A 65 30.89 -29.31 22.36
C PRO A 65 30.90 -27.85 21.85
N THR A 66 31.34 -27.59 20.62
CA THR A 66 31.58 -26.24 20.08
C THR A 66 30.67 -25.85 18.91
N ILE A 67 29.57 -26.59 18.68
CA ILE A 67 28.58 -26.26 17.63
C ILE A 67 27.35 -25.57 18.24
N ILE A 68 27.16 -24.30 17.88
CA ILE A 68 25.93 -23.53 18.18
C ILE A 68 24.80 -24.06 17.26
N PRO A 69 23.57 -24.31 17.75
CA PRO A 69 22.49 -24.81 16.92
C PRO A 69 22.08 -23.78 15.85
N ARG A 70 22.13 -24.19 14.58
CA ARG A 70 21.57 -23.43 13.45
C ARG A 70 20.04 -23.46 13.50
N MET A 71 19.41 -22.32 13.26
CA MET A 71 17.97 -22.26 12.97
C MET A 71 17.70 -22.81 11.56
N SER A 72 16.51 -23.40 11.37
CA SER A 72 16.13 -24.26 10.24
C SER A 72 15.82 -23.52 8.92
N SER A 73 16.57 -22.48 8.57
CA SER A 73 16.34 -21.65 7.37
C SER A 73 17.51 -21.58 6.39
N GLU A 74 18.59 -22.32 6.62
CA GLU A 74 19.74 -22.41 5.71
C GLU A 74 19.78 -23.78 5.03
N VAL A 75 19.22 -23.88 3.82
CA VAL A 75 19.45 -25.02 2.90
C VAL A 75 20.41 -24.54 1.81
N ASP A 76 21.49 -25.28 1.60
CA ASP A 76 22.60 -24.90 0.72
C ASP A 76 22.19 -24.99 -0.77
N PRO A 77 22.35 -23.94 -1.60
CA PRO A 77 21.87 -23.95 -3.00
C PRO A 77 22.50 -25.03 -3.89
N LEU A 78 23.61 -25.64 -3.47
CA LEU A 78 24.29 -26.73 -4.17
C LEU A 78 23.71 -28.12 -3.90
N LEU A 79 22.70 -28.24 -3.03
CA LEU A 79 21.89 -29.46 -2.83
C LEU A 79 20.72 -29.59 -3.82
N LYS A 80 20.73 -28.82 -4.93
CA LYS A 80 19.79 -29.03 -6.03
C LYS A 80 20.16 -30.33 -6.76
N GLU A 81 19.50 -31.41 -6.35
CA GLU A 81 19.71 -32.76 -6.85
C GLU A 81 19.56 -32.78 -8.39
N ALA A 82 20.53 -33.38 -9.07
CA ALA A 82 20.59 -33.38 -10.52
C ALA A 82 19.54 -34.35 -11.07
N LEU A 83 18.47 -33.81 -11.66
CA LEU A 83 17.39 -34.56 -12.30
C LEU A 83 17.94 -35.62 -13.26
N SER A 84 17.68 -36.89 -12.96
CA SER A 84 17.78 -38.00 -13.92
C SER A 84 16.66 -37.87 -14.97
N PRO A 85 16.90 -38.20 -16.25
CA PRO A 85 15.88 -37.98 -17.29
C PRO A 85 14.73 -38.99 -17.34
N ASP A 86 14.77 -40.07 -16.55
CA ASP A 86 13.90 -41.24 -16.66
C ASP A 86 13.13 -41.53 -15.36
N ASP A 87 12.18 -40.66 -14.99
CA ASP A 87 11.10 -41.00 -14.05
C ASP A 87 9.76 -40.57 -14.67
N ASP A 88 8.90 -41.56 -14.95
CA ASP A 88 7.63 -41.40 -15.65
C ASP A 88 6.55 -40.71 -14.78
N ASP A 89 5.75 -39.87 -15.45
CA ASP A 89 4.43 -39.33 -15.07
C ASP A 89 3.79 -39.79 -13.72
N ASP A 90 3.95 -38.99 -12.66
CA ASP A 90 2.82 -38.55 -11.78
C ASP A 90 3.24 -37.55 -10.67
N ASP A 91 4.51 -37.50 -10.24
CA ASP A 91 4.95 -36.68 -9.08
C ASP A 91 5.33 -35.21 -9.40
N TRP A 92 4.60 -34.56 -10.32
CA TRP A 92 4.77 -33.12 -10.64
C TRP A 92 4.19 -32.17 -9.57
N MET A 93 4.08 -32.62 -8.31
CA MET A 93 3.78 -31.78 -7.16
C MET A 93 5.01 -30.97 -6.76
N GLY A 94 5.38 -30.01 -7.62
CA GLY A 94 6.44 -29.05 -7.35
C GLY A 94 6.22 -28.41 -5.98
N GLU A 95 7.18 -28.65 -5.08
CA GLU A 95 7.12 -28.42 -3.64
C GLU A 95 6.63 -26.99 -3.35
N HIS A 96 5.30 -26.85 -3.17
CA HIS A 96 4.70 -25.58 -2.78
C HIS A 96 5.19 -25.32 -1.37
N GLN A 97 6.21 -24.46 -1.24
CA GLN A 97 6.66 -23.96 0.04
C GLN A 97 5.45 -23.36 0.76
N ILE A 98 4.94 -24.08 1.74
CA ILE A 98 3.79 -23.66 2.53
C ILE A 98 4.28 -22.50 3.39
N GLU A 99 4.14 -21.28 2.87
CA GLU A 99 4.57 -20.07 3.56
C GLU A 99 3.92 -20.01 4.95
N GLU A 100 4.73 -20.09 6.00
CA GLU A 100 4.22 -20.14 7.37
C GLU A 100 3.33 -18.92 7.67
N THR A 101 2.09 -19.20 8.03
CA THR A 101 1.10 -18.22 8.50
C THR A 101 1.67 -17.46 9.70
N LYS A 102 2.01 -16.18 9.54
CA LYS A 102 2.53 -15.34 10.63
C LYS A 102 1.40 -14.82 11.51
N SER A 103 1.72 -14.46 12.75
CA SER A 103 0.71 -14.00 13.71
C SER A 103 0.24 -12.57 13.39
N SER A 104 -1.00 -12.24 13.75
CA SER A 104 -1.53 -10.87 13.59
C SER A 104 -0.69 -9.83 14.34
N TRP A 105 -0.01 -10.22 15.43
CA TRP A 105 0.93 -9.36 16.15
C TRP A 105 2.20 -9.09 15.33
N PHE A 106 2.73 -10.08 14.61
CA PHE A 106 3.83 -9.87 13.67
C PHE A 106 3.43 -8.93 12.54
N LEU A 107 2.23 -9.08 11.97
CA LEU A 107 1.71 -8.16 10.93
C LEU A 107 1.51 -6.73 11.47
N PHE A 108 1.10 -6.58 12.73
CA PHE A 108 1.05 -5.28 13.40
C PHE A 108 2.45 -4.66 13.56
N LEU A 109 3.44 -5.42 14.06
CA LEU A 109 4.82 -4.93 14.20
C LEU A 109 5.48 -4.58 12.85
N LEU A 110 5.23 -5.39 11.81
CA LEU A 110 5.68 -5.13 10.44
C LEU A 110 5.15 -3.79 9.93
N THR A 111 3.86 -3.52 10.16
CA THR A 111 3.18 -2.30 9.73
C THR A 111 3.35 -1.10 10.67
N PHE A 112 3.99 -1.29 11.83
CA PHE A 112 4.13 -0.27 12.87
C PHE A 112 4.93 0.95 12.42
N GLY A 113 5.91 0.78 11.52
CA GLY A 113 6.62 1.90 10.88
C GLY A 113 5.69 2.85 10.09
N GLY A 114 4.55 2.35 9.61
CA GLY A 114 3.52 3.17 8.98
C GLY A 114 2.80 4.13 9.93
N LEU A 115 2.81 3.86 11.24
CA LEU A 115 2.24 4.76 12.25
C LEU A 115 3.09 6.03 12.40
N GLY A 116 4.42 5.88 12.49
CA GLY A 116 5.36 7.02 12.56
C GLY A 116 5.31 7.88 11.31
N LEU A 117 5.28 7.25 10.13
CA LEU A 117 5.10 7.92 8.84
C LEU A 117 3.84 8.81 8.82
N GLN A 118 2.74 8.33 9.37
CA GLN A 118 1.46 9.04 9.36
C GLN A 118 1.40 10.16 10.41
N ILE A 119 2.13 10.03 11.52
CA ILE A 119 2.36 11.17 12.43
C ILE A 119 3.18 12.26 11.71
N GLY A 120 4.18 11.91 10.91
CA GLY A 120 4.90 12.86 10.05
C GLY A 120 3.96 13.63 9.12
N TRP A 121 3.18 12.90 8.30
CA TRP A 121 2.14 13.48 7.44
C TRP A 121 1.13 14.35 8.20
N SER A 122 0.75 13.95 9.43
CA SER A 122 -0.20 14.73 10.23
C SER A 122 0.37 16.07 10.69
N VAL A 123 1.67 16.16 11.04
CA VAL A 123 2.33 17.42 11.41
C VAL A 123 2.44 18.34 10.19
N GLU A 124 2.77 17.77 9.03
CA GLU A 124 2.88 18.49 7.76
C GLU A 124 1.54 19.07 7.28
N THR A 125 0.50 18.24 7.18
CA THR A 125 -0.85 18.66 6.76
C THR A 125 -1.51 19.62 7.75
N SER A 126 -1.29 19.43 9.06
CA SER A 126 -1.87 20.32 10.07
C SER A 126 -1.10 21.63 10.23
N ASN A 127 0.22 21.58 10.44
CA ASN A 127 1.02 22.74 10.85
C ASN A 127 1.97 23.28 9.76
N GLY A 128 2.26 22.53 8.70
CA GLY A 128 3.20 22.96 7.66
C GLY A 128 2.80 24.26 6.97
N SER A 129 1.53 24.37 6.52
CA SER A 129 1.03 25.58 5.87
C SER A 129 1.02 26.80 6.80
N PRO A 130 0.45 26.75 8.02
CA PRO A 130 0.55 27.84 8.98
C PRO A 130 1.99 28.22 9.35
N TYR A 131 2.89 27.24 9.52
CA TYR A 131 4.30 27.50 9.83
C TYR A 131 5.00 28.28 8.71
N LEU A 132 4.86 27.86 7.45
CA LEU A 132 5.42 28.56 6.29
C LEU A 132 4.84 29.97 6.13
N LEU A 133 3.53 30.15 6.36
CA LEU A 133 2.92 31.48 6.39
C LEU A 133 3.50 32.34 7.52
N SER A 134 3.75 31.77 8.70
CA SER A 134 4.35 32.47 9.85
C SER A 134 5.74 33.02 9.54
N LEU A 135 6.53 32.32 8.71
CA LEU A 135 7.86 32.77 8.24
C LEU A 135 7.82 33.96 7.29
N GLY A 136 6.63 34.31 6.75
CA GLY A 136 6.44 35.43 5.83
C GLY A 136 6.14 35.05 4.39
N LEU A 137 5.99 33.76 4.06
CA LEU A 137 5.58 33.35 2.71
C LEU A 137 4.15 33.85 2.41
N SER A 138 3.91 34.30 1.18
CA SER A 138 2.54 34.47 0.68
C SER A 138 1.89 33.11 0.41
N LYS A 139 0.55 33.05 0.42
CA LYS A 139 -0.21 31.83 0.07
C LYS A 139 0.09 31.38 -1.37
N SER A 140 0.38 32.32 -2.27
CA SER A 140 0.79 32.01 -3.64
C SER A 140 2.16 31.32 -3.71
N MET A 141 3.14 31.74 -2.90
CA MET A 141 4.43 31.03 -2.80
C MET A 141 4.30 29.71 -2.06
N LEU A 142 3.51 29.66 -0.97
CA LEU A 142 3.16 28.44 -0.25
C LEU A 142 2.61 27.35 -1.20
N ALA A 143 1.68 27.72 -2.07
CA ALA A 143 1.11 26.79 -3.04
C ALA A 143 2.14 26.27 -4.06
N LEU A 144 3.17 27.05 -4.38
CA LEU A 144 4.30 26.59 -5.20
C LEU A 144 5.24 25.67 -4.41
N VAL A 145 5.47 25.92 -3.11
CA VAL A 145 6.28 25.02 -2.25
C VAL A 145 5.69 23.63 -2.22
N TRP A 146 4.36 23.52 -2.07
CA TRP A 146 3.65 22.25 -2.05
C TRP A 146 3.64 21.48 -3.39
N ILE A 147 4.33 21.95 -4.44
CA ILE A 147 4.62 21.12 -5.62
C ILE A 147 5.62 19.99 -5.29
N ALA A 148 6.38 20.11 -4.19
CA ALA A 148 7.38 19.14 -3.76
C ALA A 148 6.79 17.75 -3.50
N GLY A 149 5.72 17.64 -2.70
CA GLY A 149 5.01 16.38 -2.44
C GLY A 149 4.58 15.64 -3.71
N PRO A 150 3.77 16.26 -4.59
CA PRO A 150 3.39 15.67 -5.89
C PRO A 150 4.59 15.25 -6.75
N LEU A 151 5.60 16.12 -6.86
CA LEU A 151 6.78 15.87 -7.68
C LEU A 151 7.60 14.68 -7.13
N SER A 152 7.72 14.59 -5.81
CA SER A 152 8.38 13.48 -5.13
C SER A 152 7.58 12.17 -5.25
N GLY A 153 6.25 12.23 -5.16
CA GLY A 153 5.37 11.08 -5.41
C GLY A 153 5.56 10.48 -6.79
N VAL A 154 5.68 11.33 -7.82
CA VAL A 154 5.89 10.90 -9.22
C VAL A 154 7.33 10.42 -9.47
N LEU A 155 8.36 11.13 -8.98
CA LEU A 155 9.76 10.86 -9.32
C LEU A 155 10.50 9.97 -8.32
N VAL A 156 10.34 10.23 -7.02
CA VAL A 156 11.12 9.60 -5.95
C VAL A 156 10.61 8.21 -5.66
N GLN A 157 9.29 7.97 -5.60
CA GLN A 157 8.75 6.63 -5.31
C GLN A 157 9.22 5.57 -6.33
N PRO A 158 9.17 5.79 -7.68
CA PRO A 158 9.69 4.81 -8.63
C PRO A 158 11.21 4.68 -8.61
N TYR A 159 11.95 5.78 -8.41
CA TYR A 159 13.42 5.75 -8.31
C TYR A 159 13.89 4.95 -7.08
N VAL A 160 13.26 5.16 -5.93
CA VAL A 160 13.52 4.39 -4.69
C VAL A 160 13.10 2.94 -4.86
N GLY A 161 11.99 2.66 -5.57
CA GLY A 161 11.61 1.30 -5.98
C GLY A 161 12.77 0.61 -6.70
N LEU A 162 13.14 1.10 -7.89
CA LEU A 162 14.24 0.53 -8.70
C LEU A 162 15.58 0.44 -7.97
N LYS A 163 15.93 1.44 -7.15
CA LYS A 163 17.21 1.46 -6.42
C LYS A 163 17.22 0.53 -5.21
N SER A 164 16.09 0.39 -4.51
CA SER A 164 15.95 -0.61 -3.46
C SER A 164 15.85 -2.02 -4.04
N ASP A 165 15.21 -2.20 -5.20
CA ASP A 165 15.12 -3.51 -5.86
C ASP A 165 16.48 -4.14 -6.20
N ASN A 166 17.48 -3.30 -6.48
CA ASN A 166 18.86 -3.69 -6.78
C ASN A 166 19.79 -3.69 -5.56
N CYS A 167 19.28 -3.47 -4.34
CA CYS A 167 20.10 -3.38 -3.13
C CYS A 167 20.42 -4.75 -2.52
N ARG A 168 21.70 -5.11 -2.40
CA ARG A 168 22.17 -6.40 -1.86
C ARG A 168 22.96 -6.24 -0.56
N MET A 169 22.44 -5.43 0.37
CA MET A 169 23.02 -5.26 1.71
C MET A 169 22.55 -6.39 2.65
N ARG A 170 23.46 -6.89 3.49
CA ARG A 170 23.19 -7.93 4.51
C ARG A 170 22.09 -7.56 5.53
N TRP A 171 21.72 -6.29 5.61
CA TRP A 171 20.65 -5.82 6.50
C TRP A 171 19.25 -6.05 5.91
N GLY A 172 19.16 -6.31 4.60
CA GLY A 172 17.92 -6.37 3.83
C GLY A 172 17.97 -5.46 2.60
N LYS A 173 17.04 -5.68 1.67
CA LYS A 173 16.90 -4.96 0.41
C LYS A 173 16.17 -3.62 0.59
N ARG A 174 15.12 -3.58 1.42
CA ARG A 174 14.28 -2.40 1.67
C ARG A 174 14.71 -1.59 2.89
N ARG A 175 15.09 -2.26 3.99
CA ARG A 175 15.42 -1.62 5.28
C ARG A 175 16.39 -0.42 5.19
N PRO A 176 17.49 -0.45 4.41
CA PRO A 176 18.40 0.70 4.32
C PRO A 176 17.73 1.98 3.80
N PHE A 177 16.74 1.86 2.91
CA PHE A 177 16.00 3.00 2.36
C PHE A 177 14.95 3.51 3.35
N ILE A 178 14.29 2.61 4.09
CA ILE A 178 13.35 2.98 5.14
C ILE A 178 14.09 3.76 6.24
N VAL A 179 15.21 3.23 6.76
CA VAL A 179 15.98 3.89 7.82
C VAL A 179 16.66 5.17 7.32
N GLY A 180 17.21 5.17 6.11
CA GLY A 180 17.78 6.37 5.50
C GLY A 180 16.73 7.49 5.30
N GLY A 181 15.53 7.13 4.82
CA GLY A 181 14.41 8.05 4.71
C GLY A 181 13.92 8.56 6.07
N ALA A 182 13.84 7.68 7.09
CA ALA A 182 13.47 8.04 8.45
C ALA A 182 14.47 9.02 9.08
N ALA A 183 15.77 8.75 8.95
CA ALA A 183 16.82 9.66 9.42
C ALA A 183 16.76 11.02 8.70
N ALA A 184 16.59 11.03 7.37
CA ALA A 184 16.45 12.27 6.60
C ALA A 184 15.18 13.05 6.99
N THR A 185 14.06 12.38 7.26
CA THR A 185 12.80 12.98 7.72
C THR A 185 12.97 13.59 9.11
N ILE A 186 13.59 12.86 10.06
CA ILE A 186 13.90 13.34 11.41
C ILE A 186 14.79 14.59 11.34
N VAL A 187 15.90 14.54 10.59
CA VAL A 187 16.80 15.69 10.43
C VAL A 187 16.05 16.88 9.80
N SER A 188 15.20 16.64 8.81
CA SER A 188 14.46 17.73 8.14
C SER A 188 13.40 18.36 9.05
N LEU A 189 12.61 17.57 9.78
CA LEU A 189 11.63 18.09 10.75
C LEU A 189 12.30 18.92 11.84
N MET A 190 13.43 18.45 12.36
CA MET A 190 14.22 19.17 13.37
C MET A 190 14.82 20.45 12.78
N VAL A 191 15.52 20.39 11.65
CA VAL A 191 16.13 21.59 11.03
C VAL A 191 15.07 22.64 10.64
N LEU A 192 13.88 22.21 10.19
CA LEU A 192 12.75 23.12 9.95
C LEU A 192 12.30 23.81 11.23
N SER A 193 12.13 23.08 12.34
CA SER A 193 11.58 23.68 13.56
C SER A 193 12.48 24.74 14.19
N TRP A 194 13.80 24.69 13.97
CA TRP A 194 14.77 25.73 14.37
C TRP A 194 15.28 26.59 13.19
N ALA A 195 14.58 26.64 12.05
CA ALA A 195 15.07 27.37 10.87
C ALA A 195 15.28 28.88 11.10
N LYS A 196 14.45 29.52 11.95
CA LYS A 196 14.61 30.94 12.31
C LYS A 196 15.90 31.15 13.12
N GLU A 197 16.16 30.27 14.08
CA GLU A 197 17.29 30.34 15.00
C GLU A 197 18.62 29.96 14.35
N ILE A 198 18.62 28.92 13.50
CA ILE A 198 19.82 28.46 12.77
C ILE A 198 20.32 29.56 11.84
N ILE A 199 19.43 30.11 10.99
CA ILE A 199 19.82 31.13 10.00
C ILE A 199 20.01 32.50 10.65
N GLY A 200 19.14 32.89 11.60
CA GLY A 200 19.30 34.13 12.35
C GLY A 200 20.59 34.16 13.18
N GLY A 201 20.92 33.06 13.85
CA GLY A 201 22.18 32.91 14.57
C GLY A 201 23.40 32.92 13.64
N PHE A 202 23.37 32.14 12.57
CA PHE A 202 24.48 32.07 11.60
C PHE A 202 24.75 33.43 10.94
N LEU A 203 23.72 34.11 10.42
CA LEU A 203 23.87 35.44 9.81
C LEU A 203 24.17 36.54 10.84
N GLY A 204 23.67 36.41 12.07
CA GLY A 204 23.99 37.29 13.19
C GLY A 204 25.48 37.27 13.57
N VAL A 205 26.16 36.12 13.46
CA VAL A 205 27.62 36.01 13.63
C VAL A 205 28.39 36.84 12.59
N PHE A 206 27.82 37.05 11.39
CA PHE A 206 28.38 37.95 10.37
C PHE A 206 27.91 39.41 10.50
N GLY A 207 27.24 39.77 11.60
CA GLY A 207 26.77 41.13 11.86
C GLY A 207 25.52 41.54 11.07
N ALA A 208 24.77 40.59 10.51
CA ALA A 208 23.50 40.89 9.86
C ALA A 208 22.39 41.18 10.89
N ASP A 209 21.66 42.28 10.69
CA ASP A 209 20.49 42.62 11.52
C ASP A 209 19.36 41.57 11.34
N PRO A 210 18.84 40.94 12.42
CA PRO A 210 17.73 39.99 12.36
C PRO A 210 16.47 40.50 11.67
N GLU A 211 16.20 41.81 11.68
CA GLU A 211 15.03 42.39 11.02
C GLU A 211 15.23 42.63 9.52
N SER A 212 16.47 42.55 9.03
CA SER A 212 16.82 42.76 7.62
C SER A 212 16.02 41.87 6.67
N SER A 213 15.55 42.47 5.58
CA SER A 213 14.87 41.76 4.49
C SER A 213 15.73 40.61 3.92
N PHE A 214 17.06 40.73 3.98
CA PHE A 214 17.98 39.66 3.58
C PHE A 214 17.87 38.44 4.50
N VAL A 215 17.92 38.62 5.82
CA VAL A 215 17.82 37.52 6.81
C VAL A 215 16.45 36.83 6.71
N LYS A 216 15.36 37.61 6.64
CA LYS A 216 13.99 37.09 6.45
C LYS A 216 13.88 36.27 5.16
N THR A 217 14.45 36.75 4.05
CA THR A 217 14.47 36.02 2.77
C THR A 217 15.30 34.74 2.84
N SER A 218 16.47 34.77 3.50
CA SER A 218 17.31 33.58 3.71
C SER A 218 16.62 32.50 4.55
N ILE A 219 15.91 32.89 5.62
CA ILE A 219 15.10 31.97 6.43
C ILE A 219 14.01 31.32 5.57
N MET A 220 13.29 32.11 4.76
CA MET A 220 12.25 31.57 3.88
C MET A 220 12.82 30.57 2.86
N LEU A 221 13.90 30.91 2.14
CA LEU A 221 14.53 30.02 1.16
C LEU A 221 15.06 28.73 1.79
N PHE A 222 15.64 28.82 2.99
CA PHE A 222 16.12 27.66 3.75
C PHE A 222 14.97 26.73 4.17
N ALA A 223 13.85 27.31 4.66
CA ALA A 223 12.67 26.54 5.01
C ALA A 223 12.04 25.86 3.78
N VAL A 224 11.94 26.56 2.63
CA VAL A 224 11.47 25.94 1.38
C VAL A 224 12.35 24.77 0.97
N LEU A 225 13.69 24.92 1.00
CA LEU A 225 14.61 23.84 0.69
C LEU A 225 14.39 22.62 1.58
N PHE A 226 14.26 22.82 2.90
CA PHE A 226 14.07 21.70 3.82
C PHE A 226 12.68 21.08 3.79
N VAL A 227 11.63 21.81 3.37
CA VAL A 227 10.31 21.21 3.05
C VAL A 227 10.44 20.28 1.84
N TYR A 228 11.18 20.65 0.79
CA TYR A 228 11.44 19.75 -0.34
C TYR A 228 12.21 18.48 0.10
N VAL A 229 13.21 18.62 0.98
CA VAL A 229 13.94 17.45 1.52
C VAL A 229 13.03 16.58 2.39
N LEU A 230 12.14 17.19 3.20
CA LEU A 230 11.14 16.51 4.01
C LEU A 230 10.17 15.69 3.15
N ASP A 231 9.51 16.32 2.18
CA ASP A 231 8.58 15.69 1.23
C ASP A 231 9.23 14.49 0.53
N PHE A 232 10.47 14.67 0.05
CA PHE A 232 11.23 13.63 -0.63
C PHE A 232 11.53 12.46 0.33
N ALA A 233 11.96 12.74 1.56
CA ALA A 233 12.28 11.73 2.56
C ALA A 233 11.04 10.95 3.05
N ILE A 234 9.92 11.64 3.27
CA ILE A 234 8.61 11.03 3.59
C ILE A 234 8.18 10.07 2.47
N ASN A 235 8.34 10.49 1.21
CA ASN A 235 8.02 9.64 0.06
C ASN A 235 8.97 8.44 -0.10
N VAL A 236 10.26 8.55 0.29
CA VAL A 236 11.17 7.39 0.39
C VAL A 236 10.64 6.37 1.40
N ILE A 237 10.29 6.80 2.62
CA ILE A 237 9.74 5.92 3.66
C ILE A 237 8.44 5.29 3.18
N GLN A 238 7.54 6.08 2.59
CA GLN A 238 6.23 5.60 2.14
C GLN A 238 6.33 4.50 1.09
N ALA A 239 7.22 4.66 0.09
CA ALA A 239 7.50 3.62 -0.89
C ALA A 239 8.16 2.40 -0.24
N GLY A 240 9.17 2.62 0.61
CA GLY A 240 9.91 1.57 1.29
C GLY A 240 9.05 0.71 2.20
N VAL A 241 8.23 1.30 3.08
CA VAL A 241 7.33 0.60 4.02
C VAL A 241 6.29 -0.22 3.25
N ARG A 242 5.69 0.32 2.18
CA ARG A 242 4.72 -0.43 1.36
C ARG A 242 5.37 -1.66 0.70
N ALA A 243 6.54 -1.50 0.09
CA ALA A 243 7.27 -2.62 -0.53
C ALA A 243 7.70 -3.66 0.51
N TYR A 244 8.23 -3.22 1.66
CA TYR A 244 8.67 -4.08 2.75
C TYR A 244 7.53 -4.91 3.36
N ILE A 245 6.30 -4.39 3.42
CA ILE A 245 5.14 -5.16 3.86
C ILE A 245 4.84 -6.30 2.87
N VAL A 246 4.91 -6.04 1.56
CA VAL A 246 4.68 -7.05 0.52
C VAL A 246 5.80 -8.10 0.48
N ASP A 247 7.06 -7.67 0.68
CA ASP A 247 8.24 -8.54 0.63
C ASP A 247 8.40 -9.42 1.90
N VAL A 248 7.77 -9.07 3.03
CA VAL A 248 7.90 -9.81 4.32
C VAL A 248 6.61 -10.53 4.75
N ALA A 249 5.43 -10.06 4.32
CA ALA A 249 4.18 -10.75 4.62
C ALA A 249 3.97 -11.94 3.65
N PRO A 250 3.61 -13.13 4.15
CA PRO A 250 3.20 -14.26 3.30
C PRO A 250 2.13 -13.84 2.30
N THR A 251 2.17 -14.42 1.10
CA THR A 251 1.30 -14.07 -0.03
C THR A 251 -0.19 -14.12 0.33
N HIS A 252 -0.63 -15.14 1.07
CA HIS A 252 -2.01 -15.28 1.58
C HIS A 252 -2.38 -14.32 2.71
N GLN A 253 -1.41 -13.62 3.31
CA GLN A 253 -1.60 -12.65 4.39
C GLN A 253 -1.41 -11.19 3.97
N GLN A 254 -0.99 -10.90 2.72
CA GLN A 254 -0.71 -9.53 2.26
C GLN A 254 -1.92 -8.59 2.41
N GLU A 255 -3.15 -9.09 2.22
CA GLU A 255 -4.37 -8.31 2.46
C GLU A 255 -4.54 -7.94 3.95
N SER A 256 -4.30 -8.88 4.86
CA SER A 256 -4.35 -8.65 6.32
C SER A 256 -3.24 -7.69 6.77
N ALA A 257 -2.06 -7.77 6.16
CA ALA A 257 -0.95 -6.85 6.41
C ALA A 257 -1.31 -5.42 5.93
N ASN A 258 -1.87 -5.28 4.73
CA ASN A 258 -2.37 -3.99 4.23
C ASN A 258 -3.52 -3.42 5.09
N ALA A 259 -4.40 -4.28 5.64
CA ALA A 259 -5.42 -3.86 6.59
C ALA A 259 -4.82 -3.34 7.91
N TRP A 260 -3.78 -4.00 8.44
CA TRP A 260 -3.04 -3.49 9.60
C TRP A 260 -2.34 -2.16 9.33
N LEU A 261 -1.72 -1.98 8.15
CA LEU A 261 -1.12 -0.70 7.75
C LEU A 261 -2.13 0.45 7.80
N MET A 262 -3.33 0.27 7.24
CA MET A 262 -4.37 1.31 7.24
C MET A 262 -4.94 1.58 8.63
N ARG A 263 -5.06 0.57 9.50
CA ARG A 263 -5.46 0.78 10.91
C ARG A 263 -4.40 1.58 11.68
N SER A 264 -3.13 1.18 11.56
CA SER A 264 -1.98 1.89 12.14
C SER A 264 -1.88 3.33 11.63
N ALA A 265 -2.19 3.57 10.36
CA ALA A 265 -2.26 4.91 9.77
C ALA A 265 -3.41 5.76 10.33
N GLY A 266 -4.60 5.19 10.50
CA GLY A 266 -5.73 5.87 11.12
C GLY A 266 -5.44 6.29 12.56
N ILE A 267 -4.81 5.40 13.34
CA ILE A 267 -4.35 5.69 14.71
C ILE A 267 -3.29 6.80 14.69
N GLY A 268 -2.31 6.73 13.79
CA GLY A 268 -1.27 7.76 13.62
C GLY A 268 -1.85 9.16 13.37
N ASN A 269 -2.84 9.27 12.48
CA ASN A 269 -3.52 10.54 12.20
C ASN A 269 -4.31 11.08 13.40
N ILE A 270 -5.02 10.22 14.14
CA ILE A 270 -5.75 10.64 15.36
C ILE A 270 -4.77 11.14 16.43
N LEU A 271 -3.68 10.42 16.70
CA LEU A 271 -2.67 10.81 17.68
C LEU A 271 -1.94 12.09 17.27
N GLY A 272 -1.61 12.23 15.99
CA GLY A 272 -0.93 13.39 15.44
C GLY A 272 -1.75 14.67 15.51
N TYR A 273 -3.03 14.64 15.09
CA TYR A 273 -3.90 15.81 15.22
C TYR A 273 -4.32 16.09 16.68
N LEU A 274 -4.37 15.07 17.55
CA LEU A 274 -4.55 15.27 18.99
C LEU A 274 -3.35 16.00 19.61
N ALA A 275 -2.13 15.58 19.29
CA ALA A 275 -0.91 16.28 19.68
C ALA A 275 -0.91 17.73 19.14
N GLY A 276 -1.32 17.91 17.87
CA GLY A 276 -1.48 19.23 17.26
C GLY A 276 -2.55 20.12 17.90
N TYR A 277 -3.51 19.56 18.63
CA TYR A 277 -4.57 20.29 19.34
C TYR A 277 -4.19 20.64 20.78
N VAL A 278 -3.43 19.79 21.48
CA VAL A 278 -2.95 20.10 22.83
C VAL A 278 -1.88 21.20 22.75
N LYS A 279 -1.89 22.16 23.68
CA LYS A 279 -0.82 23.17 23.81
C LYS A 279 0.45 22.53 24.38
N LEU A 280 1.25 21.89 23.53
CA LEU A 280 2.38 21.09 23.97
C LEU A 280 3.49 21.88 24.69
N PRO A 281 3.83 23.14 24.33
CA PRO A 281 4.83 23.92 25.06
C PRO A 281 4.51 24.17 26.54
N GLU A 282 3.23 24.20 26.93
CA GLU A 282 2.82 24.36 28.34
C GLU A 282 3.13 23.09 29.18
N TYR A 283 3.16 21.92 28.55
CA TYR A 283 3.41 20.63 29.22
C TYR A 283 4.84 20.11 29.05
N LEU A 284 5.50 20.46 27.94
CA LEU A 284 6.80 19.93 27.53
C LEU A 284 7.79 21.07 27.17
N PRO A 285 8.03 22.05 28.05
CA PRO A 285 8.82 23.25 27.73
C PRO A 285 10.29 22.94 27.41
N TRP A 286 10.81 21.77 27.78
CA TRP A 286 12.19 21.35 27.46
C TRP A 286 12.37 20.88 26.00
N LEU A 287 11.28 20.59 25.28
CA LEU A 287 11.30 20.13 23.89
C LEU A 287 11.22 21.29 22.88
N GLY A 288 10.72 22.45 23.30
CA GLY A 288 10.60 23.63 22.45
C GLY A 288 9.69 24.70 23.03
N ASP A 289 9.94 25.93 22.61
CA ASP A 289 9.20 27.16 22.94
C ASP A 289 7.94 27.36 22.08
N THR A 290 7.85 26.74 20.90
CA THR A 290 6.69 26.83 19.98
C THR A 290 6.00 25.50 19.78
N GLN A 291 4.70 25.53 19.45
CA GLN A 291 3.92 24.33 19.16
C GLN A 291 4.57 23.47 18.06
N PHE A 292 5.07 24.11 17.00
CA PHE A 292 5.72 23.41 15.88
C PHE A 292 7.02 22.70 16.29
N LYS A 293 7.86 23.31 17.16
CA LYS A 293 9.08 22.67 17.67
C LYS A 293 8.79 21.40 18.45
N VAL A 294 7.85 21.45 19.38
CA VAL A 294 7.49 20.28 20.19
C VAL A 294 6.84 19.18 19.32
N LEU A 295 6.00 19.55 18.34
CA LEU A 295 5.42 18.60 17.38
C LEU A 295 6.48 17.90 16.51
N CYS A 296 7.41 18.65 15.92
CA CYS A 296 8.49 18.07 15.11
C CYS A 296 9.39 17.14 15.94
N ALA A 297 9.66 17.48 17.20
CA ALA A 297 10.44 16.64 18.10
C ALA A 297 9.70 15.34 18.50
N ILE A 298 8.41 15.42 18.83
CA ILE A 298 7.58 14.23 19.12
C ILE A 298 7.46 13.34 17.87
N ALA A 299 7.15 13.92 16.71
CA ALA A 299 7.05 13.18 15.45
C ALA A 299 8.38 12.49 15.10
N SER A 300 9.51 13.17 15.29
CA SER A 300 10.84 12.61 15.09
C SER A 300 11.14 11.43 16.04
N PHE A 301 10.80 11.57 17.32
CA PHE A 301 10.97 10.49 18.30
C PHE A 301 10.10 9.28 17.97
N VAL A 302 8.83 9.48 17.63
CA VAL A 302 7.91 8.38 17.28
C VAL A 302 8.30 7.76 15.94
N MET A 303 8.79 8.52 14.97
CA MET A 303 9.35 7.99 13.71
C MET A 303 10.55 7.08 14.00
N ALA A 304 11.51 7.53 14.80
CA ALA A 304 12.69 6.74 15.18
C ALA A 304 12.28 5.44 15.90
N LEU A 305 11.35 5.52 16.84
CA LEU A 305 10.87 4.38 17.62
C LEU A 305 10.10 3.37 16.76
N THR A 306 9.15 3.83 15.94
CA THR A 306 8.29 2.96 15.12
C THR A 306 9.07 2.26 14.00
N VAL A 307 9.93 3.00 13.28
CA VAL A 307 10.82 2.43 12.26
C VAL A 307 11.87 1.53 12.90
N GLY A 308 12.46 1.94 14.03
CA GLY A 308 13.43 1.13 14.78
C GLY A 308 12.84 -0.22 15.23
N ILE A 309 11.61 -0.23 15.75
CA ILE A 309 10.89 -1.46 16.11
C ILE A 309 10.63 -2.31 14.86
N SER A 310 9.98 -1.75 13.82
CA SER A 310 9.64 -2.49 12.60
C SER A 310 10.87 -3.11 11.90
N CYS A 311 11.97 -2.37 11.80
CA CYS A 311 13.22 -2.84 11.18
C CYS A 311 14.09 -3.72 12.10
N SER A 312 13.82 -3.79 13.41
CA SER A 312 14.52 -4.72 14.32
C SER A 312 13.75 -6.03 14.53
N THR A 313 12.41 -6.00 14.60
CA THR A 313 11.60 -7.19 14.89
C THR A 313 11.33 -8.08 13.68
N CYS A 314 11.18 -7.50 12.48
CA CYS A 314 10.74 -8.24 11.30
C CYS A 314 11.93 -8.52 10.37
N ALA A 315 12.61 -9.65 10.54
CA ALA A 315 13.76 -10.05 9.72
C ALA A 315 13.42 -10.05 8.22
N GLU A 316 14.15 -9.27 7.42
CA GLU A 316 14.10 -9.34 5.96
C GLU A 316 15.02 -10.48 5.51
N ARG A 317 14.59 -11.27 4.51
CA ARG A 317 15.42 -12.31 3.89
C ARG A 317 16.69 -11.67 3.30
N ASP A 318 17.85 -12.28 3.49
CA ASP A 318 19.11 -11.70 3.01
C ASP A 318 19.19 -11.78 1.46
N PRO A 319 19.18 -10.63 0.75
CA PRO A 319 19.15 -10.59 -0.72
C PRO A 319 20.47 -11.05 -1.37
N GLN A 320 21.48 -11.43 -0.59
CA GLN A 320 22.71 -12.05 -1.10
C GLN A 320 22.51 -13.49 -1.57
N PHE A 321 21.47 -14.18 -1.09
CA PHE A 321 21.12 -15.54 -1.53
C PHE A 321 20.16 -15.58 -2.72
N ASP A 322 19.49 -14.47 -3.02
CA ASP A 322 18.63 -14.37 -4.20
C ASP A 322 19.48 -14.25 -5.47
N THR A 323 18.98 -14.79 -6.59
CA THR A 323 19.63 -14.68 -7.91
C THR A 323 19.92 -13.22 -8.25
N ALA A 324 21.13 -12.93 -8.74
CA ALA A 324 21.51 -11.57 -9.12
C ALA A 324 20.47 -10.97 -10.09
N PRO A 325 20.00 -9.72 -9.88
CA PRO A 325 19.04 -9.09 -10.78
C PRO A 325 19.58 -9.10 -12.21
N ALA A 326 18.72 -9.42 -13.18
CA ALA A 326 19.03 -9.17 -14.58
C ALA A 326 19.38 -7.68 -14.75
N GLU A 327 20.42 -7.33 -15.52
CA GLU A 327 20.86 -5.94 -15.71
C GLU A 327 19.74 -5.10 -16.37
N GLN A 328 18.86 -4.53 -15.55
CA GLN A 328 17.76 -3.70 -16.02
C GLN A 328 18.30 -2.31 -16.33
N LYS A 329 18.90 -2.17 -17.53
CA LYS A 329 19.48 -0.93 -18.08
C LYS A 329 18.44 0.16 -18.41
N ASP A 330 17.22 0.02 -17.90
CA ASP A 330 16.12 0.96 -18.05
C ASP A 330 16.16 2.00 -16.92
N GLY A 331 16.86 3.12 -17.19
CA GLY A 331 16.83 4.28 -16.31
C GLY A 331 15.43 4.91 -16.18
N VAL A 332 15.29 5.90 -15.31
CA VAL A 332 14.00 6.56 -14.97
C VAL A 332 13.19 6.99 -16.22
N VAL A 333 13.84 7.44 -17.29
CA VAL A 333 13.19 7.80 -18.57
C VAL A 333 12.58 6.59 -19.28
N ALA A 334 13.23 5.43 -19.24
CA ALA A 334 12.70 4.19 -19.79
C ALA A 334 11.52 3.66 -18.96
N PHE A 335 11.58 3.79 -17.63
CA PHE A 335 10.44 3.55 -16.74
C PHE A 335 9.23 4.43 -17.12
N PHE A 336 9.39 5.75 -17.26
CA PHE A 336 8.29 6.63 -17.69
C PHE A 336 7.78 6.32 -19.10
N ARG A 337 8.65 5.92 -20.03
CA ARG A 337 8.25 5.45 -21.36
C ARG A 337 7.52 4.11 -21.32
N GLY A 338 7.86 3.24 -20.37
CA GLY A 338 7.14 2.00 -20.06
C GLY A 338 5.74 2.31 -19.52
N LEU A 339 5.67 3.13 -18.47
CA LEU A 339 4.43 3.60 -17.86
C LEU A 339 3.47 4.23 -18.90
N ALA A 340 3.97 5.12 -19.76
CA ALA A 340 3.16 5.75 -20.81
C ALA A 340 2.64 4.74 -21.86
N ARG A 341 3.36 3.63 -22.12
CA ARG A 341 2.86 2.52 -22.95
C ARG A 341 1.82 1.69 -22.20
N SER A 342 2.04 1.39 -20.92
CA SER A 342 1.11 0.62 -20.07
C SER A 342 -0.21 1.37 -19.84
N VAL A 343 -0.19 2.70 -19.65
CA VAL A 343 -1.41 3.55 -19.59
C VAL A 343 -2.27 3.39 -20.83
N LYS A 344 -1.67 3.28 -22.03
CA LYS A 344 -2.42 3.04 -23.28
C LYS A 344 -3.02 1.64 -23.33
N LYS A 345 -2.31 0.62 -22.84
CA LYS A 345 -2.75 -0.78 -22.77
C LYS A 345 -3.70 -1.11 -21.61
N LEU A 346 -3.90 -0.22 -20.64
CA LEU A 346 -4.77 -0.49 -19.47
C LEU A 346 -6.21 -0.92 -19.86
N PRO A 347 -6.82 -1.83 -19.09
CA PRO A 347 -8.25 -2.13 -19.14
C PRO A 347 -9.16 -0.90 -19.13
N PRO A 348 -10.32 -0.94 -19.83
CA PRO A 348 -11.25 0.19 -19.90
C PRO A 348 -11.82 0.58 -18.53
N GLN A 349 -12.10 -0.38 -17.64
CA GLN A 349 -12.60 -0.07 -16.28
C GLN A 349 -11.53 0.66 -15.45
N ILE A 350 -10.28 0.17 -15.47
CA ILE A 350 -9.18 0.79 -14.72
C ILE A 350 -8.88 2.20 -15.25
N LYS A 351 -8.92 2.42 -16.58
CA LYS A 351 -8.83 3.76 -17.18
C LYS A 351 -9.89 4.71 -16.63
N LYS A 352 -11.15 4.28 -16.50
CA LYS A 352 -12.23 5.09 -15.91
C LYS A 352 -11.95 5.41 -14.44
N VAL A 353 -11.55 4.43 -13.63
CA VAL A 353 -11.20 4.65 -12.20
C VAL A 353 -10.06 5.66 -12.05
N CYS A 354 -9.01 5.54 -12.86
CA CYS A 354 -7.91 6.51 -12.89
C CYS A 354 -8.36 7.92 -13.33
N ALA A 355 -9.30 8.03 -14.27
CA ALA A 355 -9.85 9.32 -14.69
C ALA A 355 -10.69 10.00 -13.57
N VAL A 356 -11.51 9.24 -12.84
CA VAL A 356 -12.24 9.76 -11.66
C VAL A 356 -11.24 10.27 -10.61
N GLN A 357 -10.24 9.46 -10.28
CA GLN A 357 -9.20 9.83 -9.32
C GLN A 357 -8.44 11.07 -9.76
N PHE A 358 -8.12 11.21 -11.04
CA PHE A 358 -7.44 12.38 -11.57
C PHE A 358 -8.17 13.68 -11.21
N PHE A 359 -9.48 13.76 -11.49
CA PHE A 359 -10.26 14.96 -11.15
C PHE A 359 -10.54 15.09 -9.65
N ALA A 360 -10.73 13.98 -8.93
CA ALA A 360 -10.95 14.01 -7.49
C ALA A 360 -9.74 14.58 -6.72
N TRP A 361 -8.51 14.22 -7.11
CA TRP A 361 -7.30 14.69 -6.44
C TRP A 361 -6.95 16.16 -6.72
N ILE A 362 -7.48 16.76 -7.79
CA ILE A 362 -7.43 18.23 -7.95
C ILE A 362 -8.21 18.92 -6.81
N GLY A 363 -9.31 18.31 -6.34
CA GLY A 363 -10.11 18.85 -5.23
C GLY A 363 -9.64 18.45 -3.83
N TRP A 364 -9.14 17.23 -3.66
CA TRP A 364 -8.63 16.77 -2.36
C TRP A 364 -7.31 17.44 -1.96
N PHE A 365 -6.43 17.73 -2.91
CA PHE A 365 -5.12 18.28 -2.58
C PHE A 365 -5.17 19.63 -1.84
N PRO A 366 -5.92 20.66 -2.30
CA PRO A 366 -6.02 21.93 -1.57
C PRO A 366 -6.73 21.78 -0.21
N PHE A 367 -7.65 20.81 -0.07
CA PHE A 367 -8.24 20.49 1.22
C PHE A 367 -7.16 19.99 2.21
N LEU A 368 -6.35 19.00 1.83
CA LEU A 368 -5.36 18.39 2.72
C LEU A 368 -4.30 19.38 3.23
N PHE A 369 -3.91 20.38 2.43
CA PHE A 369 -2.84 21.33 2.78
C PHE A 369 -3.31 22.70 3.27
N TYR A 370 -4.54 23.14 2.98
CA TYR A 370 -5.02 24.48 3.38
C TYR A 370 -6.19 24.48 4.36
N ILE A 371 -6.77 23.33 4.72
CA ILE A 371 -7.95 23.33 5.60
C ILE A 371 -7.66 23.88 7.00
N THR A 372 -6.47 23.65 7.56
CA THR A 372 -6.07 24.26 8.85
C THR A 372 -6.00 25.77 8.73
N THR A 373 -5.47 26.29 7.62
CA THR A 373 -5.40 27.72 7.33
C THR A 373 -6.81 28.32 7.19
N TYR A 374 -7.73 27.66 6.48
CA TYR A 374 -9.14 28.07 6.36
C TYR A 374 -9.84 28.17 7.73
N VAL A 375 -9.68 27.17 8.59
CA VAL A 375 -10.29 27.19 9.94
C VAL A 375 -9.63 28.26 10.83
N GLY A 376 -8.30 28.45 10.70
CA GLY A 376 -7.56 29.48 11.40
C GLY A 376 -7.94 30.90 10.97
N GLU A 377 -8.21 31.14 9.69
CA GLU A 377 -8.71 32.41 9.15
C GLU A 377 -10.09 32.74 9.73
N ILE A 378 -11.02 31.78 9.75
CA ILE A 378 -12.35 31.96 10.37
C ILE A 378 -12.25 32.29 11.88
N PHE A 379 -11.22 31.82 12.58
CA PHE A 379 -10.96 32.19 13.96
C PHE A 379 -10.37 33.61 14.10
N ALA A 380 -9.44 33.97 13.21
CA ALA A 380 -8.68 35.21 13.29
C ALA A 380 -9.45 36.44 12.76
N ASP A 381 -10.29 36.27 11.74
CA ASP A 381 -11.12 37.32 11.13
C ASP A 381 -11.85 38.21 12.17
N PRO A 382 -12.69 37.68 13.10
CA PRO A 382 -13.42 38.50 14.07
C PRO A 382 -12.53 39.16 15.15
N ILE A 383 -11.24 38.86 15.17
CA ILE A 383 -10.22 39.53 16.00
C ILE A 383 -9.61 40.68 15.20
N PHE A 384 -9.21 40.43 13.95
CA PHE A 384 -8.68 41.45 13.03
C PHE A 384 -9.72 42.52 12.65
N GLU A 385 -11.01 42.21 12.61
CA GLU A 385 -12.09 43.20 12.44
C GLU A 385 -12.21 44.18 13.62
N LYS A 386 -11.88 43.73 14.84
CA LYS A 386 -12.00 44.54 16.07
C LYS A 386 -10.78 45.40 16.33
N ASP A 387 -9.59 44.91 15.99
CA ASP A 387 -8.34 45.63 16.13
C ASP A 387 -7.48 45.50 14.85
N PRO A 388 -7.66 46.41 13.87
CA PRO A 388 -6.93 46.38 12.61
C PRO A 388 -5.44 46.71 12.69
N HIS A 389 -4.92 47.12 13.86
CA HIS A 389 -3.53 47.56 14.05
C HIS A 389 -2.82 46.75 15.16
N LEU A 390 -3.13 45.47 15.26
CA LEU A 390 -2.41 44.54 16.14
C LEU A 390 -0.91 44.49 15.78
N PRO A 391 0.00 44.46 16.78
CA PRO A 391 1.42 44.24 16.53
C PRO A 391 1.67 42.81 16.05
N ASP A 392 2.68 42.62 15.20
CA ASP A 392 3.04 41.34 14.58
C ASP A 392 3.12 40.17 15.57
N SER A 393 3.65 40.39 16.78
CA SER A 393 3.73 39.37 17.83
C SER A 393 2.37 38.86 18.33
N LYS A 394 1.34 39.70 18.32
CA LYS A 394 -0.05 39.27 18.62
C LYS A 394 -0.73 38.64 17.41
N ILE A 395 -0.43 39.11 16.19
CA ILE A 395 -0.91 38.46 14.96
C ILE A 395 -0.43 37.00 14.93
N ASP A 396 0.84 36.75 15.25
CA ASP A 396 1.42 35.41 15.29
C ASP A 396 0.75 34.50 16.34
N GLN A 397 0.48 35.01 17.54
CA GLN A 397 -0.25 34.28 18.58
C GLN A 397 -1.68 33.93 18.16
N VAL A 398 -2.40 34.86 17.51
CA VAL A 398 -3.76 34.62 17.00
C VAL A 398 -3.75 33.56 15.89
N LEU A 399 -2.74 33.57 15.01
CA LEU A 399 -2.58 32.56 13.96
C LEU A 399 -2.18 31.18 14.52
N GLU A 400 -1.37 31.11 15.58
CA GLU A 400 -1.04 29.87 16.29
C GLU A 400 -2.28 29.28 17.00
N ASP A 401 -3.05 30.13 17.70
CA ASP A 401 -4.34 29.74 18.30
C ASP A 401 -5.36 29.27 17.24
N GLY A 402 -5.43 29.95 16.09
CA GLY A 402 -6.25 29.55 14.95
C GLY A 402 -5.81 28.22 14.34
N THR A 403 -4.50 27.99 14.24
CA THR A 403 -3.91 26.72 13.80
C THR A 403 -4.34 25.58 14.72
N ARG A 404 -4.32 25.79 16.05
CA ARG A 404 -4.80 24.81 17.04
C ARG A 404 -6.30 24.51 16.91
N ILE A 405 -7.12 25.46 16.46
CA ILE A 405 -8.54 25.21 16.18
C ILE A 405 -8.71 24.43 14.86
N GLY A 406 -7.85 24.68 13.87
CA GLY A 406 -7.76 23.86 12.66
C GLY A 406 -7.31 22.41 12.92
N THR A 407 -6.34 22.20 13.81
CA THR A 407 -5.90 20.85 14.21
C THR A 407 -6.99 20.09 14.96
N ARG A 408 -7.81 20.79 15.77
CA ARG A 408 -9.05 20.23 16.36
C ARG A 408 -10.04 19.76 15.29
N ALA A 409 -10.21 20.54 14.22
CA ALA A 409 -11.09 20.17 13.11
C ALA A 409 -10.55 18.92 12.38
N LEU A 410 -9.24 18.85 12.12
CA LEU A 410 -8.55 17.68 11.57
C LEU A 410 -8.65 16.44 12.48
N LEU A 411 -8.64 16.61 13.81
CA LEU A 411 -8.87 15.52 14.76
C LEU A 411 -10.28 14.92 14.61
N ILE A 412 -11.33 15.75 14.50
CA ILE A 412 -12.69 15.25 14.25
C ILE A 412 -12.76 14.57 12.86
N PHE A 413 -12.13 15.14 11.84
CA PHE A 413 -12.01 14.51 10.51
C PHE A 413 -11.34 13.13 10.57
N ALA A 414 -10.23 12.97 11.29
CA ALA A 414 -9.56 11.68 11.43
C ALA A 414 -10.40 10.66 12.20
N ILE A 415 -11.06 11.08 13.28
CA ILE A 415 -12.01 10.25 14.04
C ILE A 415 -13.17 9.80 13.13
N THR A 416 -13.81 10.72 12.40
CA THR A 416 -14.90 10.41 11.48
C THR A 416 -14.45 9.51 10.34
N THR A 417 -13.24 9.71 9.80
CA THR A 417 -12.63 8.82 8.79
C THR A 417 -12.43 7.41 9.34
N PHE A 418 -11.90 7.28 10.55
CA PHE A 418 -11.64 5.99 11.19
C PHE A 418 -12.93 5.22 11.52
N PHE A 419 -13.95 5.90 12.04
CA PHE A 419 -15.26 5.28 12.23
C PHE A 419 -15.91 4.89 10.88
N SER A 420 -15.76 5.73 9.85
CA SER A 420 -16.29 5.43 8.51
C SER A 420 -15.59 4.22 7.89
N SER A 421 -14.28 4.05 8.07
CA SER A 421 -13.53 2.93 7.49
C SER A 421 -13.80 1.59 8.17
N VAL A 422 -14.27 1.62 9.43
CA VAL A 422 -14.79 0.45 10.12
C VAL A 422 -16.24 0.16 9.71
N ILE A 423 -17.10 1.17 9.61
CA ILE A 423 -18.55 0.96 9.43
C ILE A 423 -18.96 0.73 7.97
N LEU A 424 -18.47 1.55 7.04
CA LEU A 424 -18.95 1.56 5.65
C LEU A 424 -18.80 0.22 4.91
N PRO A 425 -17.71 -0.56 5.08
CA PRO A 425 -17.58 -1.87 4.43
C PRO A 425 -18.56 -2.94 4.91
N PHE A 426 -19.22 -2.75 6.06
CA PHE A 426 -20.32 -3.63 6.49
C PHE A 426 -21.67 -3.25 5.88
N VAL A 427 -21.86 -1.99 5.48
CA VAL A 427 -23.10 -1.47 4.90
C VAL A 427 -23.13 -1.64 3.38
N ILE A 428 -21.96 -1.52 2.74
CA ILE A 428 -21.77 -1.61 1.29
C ILE A 428 -21.34 -3.04 0.93
N PRO A 429 -22.10 -3.77 0.09
CA PRO A 429 -21.76 -5.13 -0.26
C PRO A 429 -20.50 -5.19 -1.16
N PRO A 430 -19.73 -6.29 -1.13
CA PRO A 430 -18.54 -6.45 -1.98
C PRO A 430 -18.90 -6.44 -3.47
N THR A 431 -17.98 -5.92 -4.28
CA THR A 431 -18.15 -5.70 -5.74
C THR A 431 -18.09 -7.00 -6.56
N PHE A 432 -17.28 -7.96 -6.12
CA PHE A 432 -17.10 -9.27 -6.74
C PHE A 432 -17.01 -10.34 -5.66
N GLN A 433 -17.64 -11.48 -5.89
CA GLN A 433 -17.46 -12.71 -5.12
C GLN A 433 -17.19 -13.82 -6.12
N ALA A 434 -16.06 -14.51 -5.98
CA ALA A 434 -15.75 -15.65 -6.84
C ALA A 434 -16.80 -16.76 -6.60
N PRO A 435 -17.35 -17.40 -7.66
CA PRO A 435 -18.24 -18.54 -7.48
C PRO A 435 -17.55 -19.66 -6.68
N GLU A 436 -18.24 -20.21 -5.68
CA GLU A 436 -17.79 -21.45 -5.04
C GLU A 436 -17.76 -22.56 -6.11
N PRO A 437 -16.72 -23.42 -6.15
CA PRO A 437 -16.79 -24.62 -6.96
C PRO A 437 -17.90 -25.53 -6.43
N ASP A 438 -18.85 -25.92 -7.28
CA ASP A 438 -20.04 -26.75 -6.96
C ASP A 438 -19.72 -28.14 -6.33
N ARG A 439 -18.45 -28.47 -6.16
CA ARG A 439 -17.98 -29.71 -5.54
C ARG A 439 -17.23 -29.36 -4.26
N PRO A 440 -17.60 -29.90 -3.09
CA PRO A 440 -16.69 -29.89 -1.96
C PRO A 440 -15.42 -30.61 -2.42
N MET A 441 -14.27 -29.92 -2.37
CA MET A 441 -12.97 -30.54 -2.60
C MET A 441 -12.78 -31.62 -1.53
N THR A 442 -13.05 -32.87 -1.89
CA THR A 442 -12.63 -34.02 -1.10
C THR A 442 -11.12 -33.93 -0.94
N PRO A 443 -10.57 -33.96 0.29
CA PRO A 443 -9.12 -33.88 0.48
C PRO A 443 -8.41 -34.93 -0.37
N ALA A 444 -7.49 -34.47 -1.23
CA ALA A 444 -6.57 -35.35 -1.91
C ALA A 444 -5.63 -35.96 -0.86
N THR A 445 -5.95 -37.19 -0.45
CA THR A 445 -5.38 -37.97 0.66
C THR A 445 -5.76 -37.52 2.09
N PRO A 446 -5.79 -38.43 3.09
CA PRO A 446 -6.35 -38.14 4.42
C PRO A 446 -5.37 -37.46 5.41
N MET A 447 -4.18 -37.05 4.97
CA MET A 447 -3.05 -36.70 5.86
C MET A 447 -2.50 -35.29 5.67
N THR A 448 -2.92 -34.56 4.64
CA THR A 448 -2.59 -33.14 4.44
C THR A 448 -3.64 -32.25 5.11
N PRO A 449 -3.26 -31.41 6.09
CA PRO A 449 -4.15 -30.37 6.61
C PRO A 449 -4.32 -29.30 5.53
N ALA A 450 -5.32 -29.47 4.67
CA ALA A 450 -5.70 -28.42 3.74
C ALA A 450 -6.12 -27.17 4.54
N THR A 451 -5.35 -26.09 4.43
CA THR A 451 -5.74 -24.78 4.95
C THR A 451 -6.99 -24.31 4.21
N PRO A 452 -8.17 -24.18 4.86
CA PRO A 452 -9.18 -23.31 4.30
C PRO A 452 -8.62 -21.88 4.27
N HIS A 453 -9.10 -21.05 3.35
CA HIS A 453 -8.65 -19.67 3.14
C HIS A 453 -7.30 -19.51 2.39
N SER A 454 -7.24 -20.06 1.18
CA SER A 454 -6.64 -19.35 0.05
C SER A 454 -7.50 -19.58 -1.19
N MET A 455 -7.57 -18.59 -2.10
CA MET A 455 -8.36 -18.62 -3.34
C MET A 455 -9.89 -18.54 -3.16
N GLY A 456 -10.37 -17.36 -2.75
CA GLY A 456 -11.78 -16.96 -2.82
C GLY A 456 -11.89 -15.48 -2.48
N GLY A 457 -12.55 -14.69 -3.33
CA GLY A 457 -12.54 -13.22 -3.25
C GLY A 457 -12.95 -12.68 -1.89
N SER A 458 -11.96 -12.25 -1.10
CA SER A 458 -12.11 -11.85 0.30
C SER A 458 -11.91 -10.34 0.43
N GLY A 459 -12.99 -9.57 0.25
CA GLY A 459 -12.94 -8.13 0.50
C GLY A 459 -12.45 -7.77 1.91
N TYR A 460 -12.15 -6.49 2.11
CA TYR A 460 -11.57 -5.88 3.32
C TYR A 460 -12.23 -6.24 4.67
N PHE A 461 -13.48 -6.72 4.62
CA PHE A 461 -14.28 -7.26 5.72
C PHE A 461 -15.09 -8.49 5.27
N ALA A 462 -14.47 -9.40 4.51
CA ALA A 462 -15.12 -10.64 4.10
C ALA A 462 -15.57 -11.42 5.33
N LEU A 463 -16.88 -11.47 5.51
CA LEU A 463 -17.53 -12.30 6.50
C LEU A 463 -17.16 -13.75 6.20
N SER A 464 -16.57 -14.42 7.18
CA SER A 464 -16.34 -15.87 7.11
C SER A 464 -17.67 -16.55 6.76
N HIS A 465 -17.64 -17.42 5.74
CA HIS A 465 -18.82 -18.15 5.26
C HIS A 465 -19.70 -18.60 6.43
N THR A 466 -21.00 -18.31 6.35
CA THR A 466 -21.96 -18.77 7.33
C THR A 466 -21.86 -20.30 7.44
N PRO A 467 -21.46 -20.86 8.59
CA PRO A 467 -21.66 -22.28 8.81
C PRO A 467 -23.16 -22.54 8.70
N LYS A 468 -23.58 -23.57 7.97
CA LYS A 468 -25.00 -23.99 7.90
C LYS A 468 -25.44 -24.48 9.30
N GLY A 469 -25.81 -23.54 10.17
CA GLY A 469 -26.09 -23.76 11.59
C GLY A 469 -26.40 -22.47 12.35
N ASN A 470 -26.76 -22.60 13.63
CA ASN A 470 -26.99 -21.45 14.51
C ASN A 470 -25.65 -20.84 14.98
N PRO A 471 -25.52 -19.49 15.03
CA PRO A 471 -24.29 -18.83 15.46
C PRO A 471 -24.02 -19.11 16.95
N LYS A 472 -22.84 -19.67 17.23
CA LYS A 472 -22.40 -20.10 18.56
C LYS A 472 -21.59 -19.00 19.26
N SER A 473 -20.85 -18.19 18.52
CA SER A 473 -20.04 -17.09 19.05
C SER A 473 -20.80 -15.76 19.09
N VAL A 474 -20.45 -14.88 20.04
CA VAL A 474 -20.89 -13.47 20.04
C VAL A 474 -20.45 -12.76 18.76
N MET A 475 -19.26 -13.09 18.26
CA MET A 475 -18.72 -12.52 17.02
C MET A 475 -19.57 -12.88 15.81
N GLU A 476 -20.03 -14.14 15.69
CA GLU A 476 -20.93 -14.61 14.63
C GLU A 476 -22.33 -13.99 14.71
N LYS A 477 -22.81 -13.70 15.94
CA LYS A 477 -24.09 -13.00 16.12
C LYS A 477 -23.99 -11.56 15.64
N ILE A 478 -22.90 -10.86 15.97
CA ILE A 478 -22.62 -9.51 15.49
C ILE A 478 -22.47 -9.52 13.96
N SER A 479 -21.68 -10.46 13.43
CA SER A 479 -21.41 -10.57 11.99
C SER A 479 -22.69 -10.82 11.17
N LYS A 480 -23.55 -11.73 11.60
CA LYS A 480 -24.87 -11.98 10.98
C LYS A 480 -25.85 -10.82 11.14
N SER A 481 -25.69 -9.99 12.18
CA SER A 481 -26.49 -8.76 12.36
C SER A 481 -25.99 -7.65 11.43
N LEU A 482 -24.69 -7.59 11.15
CA LEU A 482 -24.07 -6.69 10.17
C LEU A 482 -24.40 -7.09 8.72
N GLU A 483 -24.49 -8.37 8.40
CA GLU A 483 -25.02 -8.85 7.10
C GLU A 483 -26.45 -8.34 6.84
N MET A 484 -27.30 -8.28 7.87
CA MET A 484 -28.66 -7.76 7.77
C MET A 484 -28.71 -6.24 7.55
N LEU A 485 -27.62 -5.52 7.84
CA LEU A 485 -27.46 -4.08 7.59
C LEU A 485 -26.95 -3.76 6.17
N GLN A 486 -26.64 -4.75 5.33
CA GLN A 486 -26.20 -4.51 3.95
C GLN A 486 -27.35 -3.97 3.09
N ILE A 487 -27.21 -2.71 2.67
CA ILE A 487 -28.20 -2.05 1.81
C ILE A 487 -27.89 -2.46 0.37
N LYS A 488 -28.62 -3.46 -0.16
CA LYS A 488 -28.39 -4.01 -1.51
C LYS A 488 -28.35 -2.95 -2.63
N SER A 489 -29.08 -1.84 -2.50
CA SER A 489 -29.11 -0.75 -3.47
C SER A 489 -27.92 0.23 -3.38
N LEU A 490 -27.13 0.19 -2.31
CA LEU A 490 -25.94 1.02 -2.10
C LEU A 490 -24.68 0.27 -2.55
N THR A 491 -24.51 0.15 -3.86
CA THR A 491 -23.31 -0.45 -4.46
C THR A 491 -22.07 0.45 -4.24
N LEU A 492 -20.87 -0.09 -4.46
CA LEU A 492 -19.61 0.60 -4.17
C LEU A 492 -19.43 1.85 -5.05
N ARG A 493 -19.77 1.76 -6.34
CA ARG A 493 -19.82 2.90 -7.28
C ARG A 493 -20.82 3.95 -6.85
N ARG A 494 -22.01 3.55 -6.38
CA ARG A 494 -23.04 4.49 -5.88
C ARG A 494 -22.56 5.19 -4.61
N ALA A 495 -21.94 4.47 -3.67
CA ALA A 495 -21.31 5.05 -2.50
C ALA A 495 -20.17 6.03 -2.86
N TRP A 496 -19.34 5.67 -3.85
CA TRP A 496 -18.25 6.51 -4.33
C TRP A 496 -18.76 7.77 -5.06
N PHE A 497 -19.79 7.64 -5.89
CA PHE A 497 -20.50 8.77 -6.49
C PHE A 497 -21.08 9.72 -5.43
N ILE A 498 -21.81 9.17 -4.45
CA ILE A 498 -22.36 9.93 -3.31
C ILE A 498 -21.24 10.63 -2.53
N SER A 499 -20.07 10.00 -2.37
CA SER A 499 -18.93 10.62 -1.68
C SER A 499 -18.40 11.87 -2.40
N HIS A 500 -18.32 11.86 -3.73
CA HIS A 500 -17.89 13.02 -4.50
C HIS A 500 -18.93 14.15 -4.50
N ILE A 501 -20.22 13.80 -4.60
CA ILE A 501 -21.32 14.77 -4.44
C ILE A 501 -21.32 15.37 -3.02
N LEU A 502 -21.16 14.55 -1.98
CA LEU A 502 -21.09 14.99 -0.59
C LEU A 502 -19.91 15.94 -0.36
N PHE A 503 -18.71 15.61 -0.88
CA PHE A 503 -17.56 16.52 -0.83
C PHE A 503 -17.85 17.84 -1.54
N ALA A 504 -18.42 17.82 -2.75
CA ALA A 504 -18.77 19.04 -3.47
C ALA A 504 -19.80 19.91 -2.71
N VAL A 505 -20.82 19.31 -2.10
CA VAL A 505 -21.80 20.01 -1.25
C VAL A 505 -21.12 20.61 -0.01
N LEU A 506 -20.23 19.88 0.65
CA LEU A 506 -19.46 20.39 1.79
C LEU A 506 -18.54 21.56 1.38
N MET A 507 -17.93 21.52 0.19
CA MET A 507 -17.18 22.66 -0.36
C MET A 507 -18.07 23.87 -0.66
N VAL A 508 -19.31 23.67 -1.12
CA VAL A 508 -20.29 24.77 -1.29
C VAL A 508 -20.75 25.34 0.06
N LEU A 509 -20.90 24.52 1.10
CA LEU A 509 -21.30 25.00 2.43
C LEU A 509 -20.28 25.98 3.05
N THR A 510 -19.03 26.02 2.57
CA THR A 510 -18.05 27.06 2.94
C THR A 510 -18.49 28.50 2.60
N PHE A 511 -19.56 28.72 1.82
CA PHE A 511 -20.18 30.03 1.64
C PHE A 511 -20.94 30.54 2.87
N PHE A 512 -21.42 29.65 3.73
CA PHE A 512 -22.30 29.98 4.87
C PHE A 512 -21.62 29.78 6.23
N VAL A 513 -20.43 29.19 6.24
CA VAL A 513 -19.68 28.88 7.46
C VAL A 513 -18.76 30.04 7.83
N HIS A 514 -19.21 30.84 8.79
CA HIS A 514 -18.48 31.97 9.39
C HIS A 514 -18.13 31.74 10.88
N SER A 515 -18.34 30.53 11.40
CA SER A 515 -18.02 30.18 12.79
C SER A 515 -17.03 29.03 12.85
N THR A 516 -16.13 29.07 13.83
CA THR A 516 -15.15 28.01 14.08
C THR A 516 -15.81 26.66 14.37
N TRP A 517 -16.93 26.66 15.11
CA TRP A 517 -17.72 25.45 15.35
C TRP A 517 -18.31 24.88 14.04
N GLY A 518 -18.92 25.73 13.21
CA GLY A 518 -19.43 25.32 11.90
C GLY A 518 -18.35 24.76 10.99
N ALA A 519 -17.16 25.39 10.98
CA ALA A 519 -15.99 24.91 10.23
C ALA A 519 -15.48 23.56 10.77
N THR A 520 -15.46 23.38 12.09
CA THR A 520 -15.08 22.10 12.72
C THR A 520 -16.04 20.97 12.33
N VAL A 521 -17.36 21.23 12.34
CA VAL A 521 -18.39 20.25 11.92
C VAL A 521 -18.28 19.94 10.43
N LEU A 522 -18.05 20.96 9.59
CA LEU A 522 -17.84 20.80 8.15
C LEU A 522 -16.66 19.88 7.86
N VAL A 523 -15.50 20.16 8.47
CA VAL A 523 -14.27 19.37 8.31
C VAL A 523 -14.45 17.95 8.84
N GLY A 524 -15.11 17.77 9.98
CA GLY A 524 -15.49 16.45 10.49
C GLY A 524 -16.31 15.64 9.47
N ALA A 525 -17.35 16.24 8.88
CA ALA A 525 -18.20 15.60 7.88
C ALA A 525 -17.45 15.18 6.61
N ILE A 526 -16.38 15.91 6.23
CA ILE A 526 -15.51 15.57 5.09
C ILE A 526 -14.70 14.27 5.33
N GLY A 527 -14.61 13.77 6.58
CA GLY A 527 -14.01 12.46 6.88
C GLY A 527 -14.74 11.28 6.25
N ILE A 528 -16.06 11.38 6.03
CA ILE A 528 -16.86 10.35 5.38
C ILE A 528 -16.46 10.18 3.90
N PRO A 529 -16.50 11.23 3.04
CA PRO A 529 -16.11 11.08 1.64
C PRO A 529 -14.60 10.83 1.45
N TRP A 530 -13.76 11.25 2.40
CA TRP A 530 -12.34 10.92 2.41
C TRP A 530 -12.11 9.41 2.58
N CYS A 531 -12.82 8.78 3.53
CA CYS A 531 -12.80 7.33 3.71
C CYS A 531 -13.19 6.59 2.42
N VAL A 532 -14.29 6.98 1.77
CA VAL A 532 -14.74 6.31 0.53
C VAL A 532 -13.75 6.53 -0.61
N THR A 533 -13.21 7.74 -0.76
CA THR A 533 -12.21 8.06 -1.82
C THR A 533 -10.94 7.21 -1.68
N ASN A 534 -10.50 6.90 -0.46
CA ASN A 534 -9.32 6.07 -0.21
C ASN A 534 -9.56 4.55 -0.29
N TRP A 535 -10.81 4.10 -0.37
CA TRP A 535 -11.16 2.67 -0.35
C TRP A 535 -11.76 2.19 -1.66
N ALA A 536 -12.79 2.87 -2.18
CA ALA A 536 -13.54 2.44 -3.36
C ALA A 536 -12.68 2.22 -4.62
N PRO A 537 -11.70 3.08 -4.97
CA PRO A 537 -10.90 2.88 -6.17
C PRO A 537 -10.04 1.61 -6.11
N PHE A 538 -9.41 1.35 -4.95
CA PHE A 538 -8.58 0.16 -4.73
C PHE A 538 -9.42 -1.10 -4.73
N ALA A 539 -10.62 -1.06 -4.12
CA ALA A 539 -11.55 -2.18 -4.14
C ALA A 539 -12.06 -2.50 -5.56
N ILE A 540 -12.41 -1.49 -6.38
CA ILE A 540 -12.81 -1.68 -7.78
C ILE A 540 -11.65 -2.23 -8.62
N ILE A 541 -10.44 -1.68 -8.46
CA ILE A 541 -9.25 -2.15 -9.18
C ILE A 541 -8.91 -3.59 -8.81
N SER A 542 -8.91 -3.93 -7.52
CA SER A 542 -8.65 -5.29 -7.05
C SER A 542 -9.70 -6.27 -7.59
N SER A 543 -10.98 -5.89 -7.53
CA SER A 543 -12.11 -6.65 -8.07
C SER A 543 -11.95 -6.96 -9.58
N GLU A 544 -11.55 -5.97 -10.39
CA GLU A 544 -11.31 -6.15 -11.83
C GLU A 544 -10.11 -7.07 -12.10
N ILE A 545 -9.02 -6.95 -11.32
CA ILE A 545 -7.85 -7.84 -11.42
C ILE A 545 -8.25 -9.29 -11.09
N SER A 546 -8.94 -9.52 -9.97
CA SER A 546 -9.41 -10.85 -9.57
C SER A 546 -10.38 -11.47 -10.60
N LYS A 547 -11.26 -10.66 -11.21
CA LYS A 547 -12.15 -11.12 -12.29
C LYS A 547 -11.37 -11.60 -13.51
N ARG A 548 -10.37 -10.82 -13.96
CA ARG A 548 -9.52 -11.17 -15.12
C ARG A 548 -8.71 -12.45 -14.89
N ASP A 549 -8.13 -12.59 -13.70
CA ASP A 549 -7.42 -13.81 -13.29
C ASP A 549 -8.36 -15.04 -13.23
N ALA A 550 -9.57 -14.89 -12.70
CA ALA A 550 -10.56 -15.96 -12.68
C ALA A 550 -11.05 -16.39 -14.08
N ILE A 551 -11.15 -15.45 -15.04
CA ILE A 551 -11.46 -15.76 -16.45
C ILE A 551 -10.31 -16.53 -17.10
N ARG A 552 -9.05 -16.10 -16.92
CA ARG A 552 -7.87 -16.79 -17.44
C ARG A 552 -7.72 -18.21 -16.91
N ARG A 553 -8.05 -18.44 -15.65
CA ARG A 553 -8.06 -19.77 -15.01
C ARG A 553 -9.26 -20.64 -15.42
N GLY A 554 -10.14 -20.16 -16.31
CA GLY A 554 -11.35 -20.87 -16.74
C GLY A 554 -12.42 -21.06 -15.65
N ILE A 555 -12.28 -20.39 -14.50
CA ILE A 555 -13.22 -20.48 -13.37
C ILE A 555 -14.54 -19.78 -13.73
N ILE A 556 -14.45 -18.66 -14.45
CA ILE A 556 -15.61 -17.89 -14.91
C ILE A 556 -15.71 -18.01 -16.43
N LYS A 557 -16.87 -18.47 -16.91
CA LYS A 557 -17.14 -18.57 -18.35
C LYS A 557 -17.15 -17.16 -18.98
N PRO A 558 -16.33 -16.89 -20.01
CA PRO A 558 -16.30 -15.57 -20.64
C PRO A 558 -17.64 -15.26 -21.32
N ARG A 559 -18.25 -14.12 -20.96
CA ARG A 559 -19.54 -13.65 -21.49
C ARG A 559 -19.39 -12.74 -22.71
N ASP A 560 -18.41 -11.84 -22.67
CA ASP A 560 -18.15 -10.85 -23.73
C ASP A 560 -16.93 -11.20 -24.59
N ARG A 561 -16.81 -10.57 -25.76
CA ARG A 561 -15.64 -10.68 -26.65
C ARG A 561 -14.32 -10.30 -25.95
N GLU A 562 -14.34 -9.30 -25.06
CA GLU A 562 -13.14 -8.96 -24.27
C GLU A 562 -12.77 -10.09 -23.30
N ALA A 563 -13.76 -10.71 -22.64
CA ALA A 563 -13.55 -11.85 -21.76
C ALA A 563 -13.08 -13.10 -22.53
N GLN A 564 -13.53 -13.30 -23.77
CA GLN A 564 -13.07 -14.38 -24.65
C GLN A 564 -11.58 -14.22 -24.99
N LEU A 565 -11.17 -13.02 -25.43
CA LEU A 565 -9.75 -12.70 -25.70
C LEU A 565 -8.87 -12.89 -24.45
N ILE A 566 -9.39 -12.54 -23.26
CA ILE A 566 -8.70 -12.78 -21.98
C ILE A 566 -8.54 -14.27 -21.68
N ALA A 567 -9.57 -15.09 -21.96
CA ALA A 567 -9.52 -16.55 -21.76
C ALA A 567 -8.64 -17.26 -22.80
N GLU A 568 -8.57 -16.73 -24.03
CA GLU A 568 -7.72 -17.22 -25.12
C GLU A 568 -6.25 -16.77 -24.99
N GLY A 569 -5.96 -15.83 -24.09
CA GLY A 569 -4.61 -15.26 -23.90
C GLY A 569 -4.19 -14.29 -25.00
N GLU A 570 -5.11 -13.89 -25.88
CA GLU A 570 -4.88 -12.97 -27.00
C GLU A 570 -5.13 -11.49 -26.61
N ASP A 571 -5.15 -11.16 -25.31
CA ASP A 571 -5.42 -9.80 -24.89
C ASP A 571 -4.22 -8.85 -25.09
N ASP A 572 -4.48 -7.73 -25.76
CA ASP A 572 -3.53 -6.65 -26.01
C ASP A 572 -3.02 -6.00 -24.68
N GLY A 573 -3.61 -6.39 -23.55
CA GLY A 573 -3.32 -5.95 -22.19
C GLY A 573 -2.20 -6.69 -21.46
N SER A 574 -1.60 -7.75 -22.01
CA SER A 574 -0.66 -8.68 -21.34
C SER A 574 0.55 -8.10 -20.56
N GLY A 575 0.85 -6.81 -20.71
CA GLY A 575 1.84 -6.07 -19.90
C GLY A 575 1.27 -5.23 -18.74
N ALA A 576 -0.04 -5.30 -18.51
CA ALA A 576 -0.79 -4.49 -17.54
C ALA A 576 -1.50 -5.35 -16.46
N ASP A 577 -1.27 -6.67 -16.43
CA ASP A 577 -1.93 -7.58 -15.50
C ASP A 577 -1.19 -7.75 -14.16
N SER A 578 0.10 -7.41 -14.14
CA SER A 578 0.86 -7.32 -12.90
C SER A 578 0.21 -6.26 -12.02
N ALA A 579 -0.41 -6.66 -10.91
CA ALA A 579 -1.10 -5.76 -9.98
C ALA A 579 -0.23 -4.57 -9.56
N GLY A 580 1.09 -4.76 -9.41
CA GLY A 580 2.05 -3.68 -9.15
C GLY A 580 2.15 -2.61 -10.25
N VAL A 581 2.01 -2.98 -11.53
CA VAL A 581 1.99 -2.03 -12.66
C VAL A 581 0.70 -1.23 -12.64
N VAL A 582 -0.45 -1.88 -12.38
CA VAL A 582 -1.75 -1.22 -12.22
C VAL A 582 -1.73 -0.22 -11.06
N LEU A 583 -1.26 -0.65 -9.89
CA LEU A 583 -1.13 0.20 -8.70
C LEU A 583 -0.15 1.35 -8.92
N GLY A 584 0.95 1.13 -9.66
CA GLY A 584 1.88 2.18 -10.07
C GLY A 584 1.24 3.24 -10.97
N ILE A 585 0.45 2.84 -11.97
CA ILE A 585 -0.29 3.78 -12.83
C ILE A 585 -1.35 4.54 -12.02
N HIS A 586 -2.07 3.86 -11.14
CA HIS A 586 -3.06 4.46 -10.25
C HIS A 586 -2.42 5.54 -9.35
N ASN A 587 -1.25 5.26 -8.76
CA ASN A 587 -0.50 6.22 -7.95
C ASN A 587 -0.07 7.46 -8.76
N VAL A 588 0.31 7.30 -10.03
CA VAL A 588 0.61 8.44 -10.91
C VAL A 588 -0.65 9.21 -11.30
N ALA A 589 -1.80 8.55 -11.48
CA ALA A 589 -3.09 9.21 -11.69
C ALA A 589 -3.57 9.99 -10.44
N ILE A 590 -3.11 9.62 -9.25
CA ILE A 590 -3.31 10.35 -7.99
C ILE A 590 -2.36 11.55 -7.86
N ALA A 591 -1.08 11.40 -8.23
CA ALA A 591 -0.04 12.41 -7.98
C ALA A 591 0.04 13.51 -9.06
N ALA A 592 -0.11 13.17 -10.34
CA ALA A 592 -0.05 14.15 -11.44
C ALA A 592 -1.06 15.32 -11.36
N PRO A 593 -2.35 15.12 -10.97
CA PRO A 593 -3.31 16.22 -10.86
C PRO A 593 -2.99 17.20 -9.73
N GLN A 594 -2.23 16.78 -8.73
CA GLN A 594 -1.87 17.64 -7.59
C GLN A 594 -0.95 18.78 -8.04
N VAL A 595 -0.13 18.57 -9.08
CA VAL A 595 0.65 19.64 -9.75
C VAL A 595 -0.27 20.67 -10.44
N ILE A 596 -1.42 20.25 -10.96
CA ILE A 596 -2.42 21.18 -11.50
C ILE A 596 -3.08 21.94 -10.35
N ALA A 597 -3.40 21.25 -9.25
CA ALA A 597 -4.01 21.85 -8.06
C ALA A 597 -3.09 22.91 -7.41
N THR A 598 -1.78 22.67 -7.29
CA THR A 598 -0.81 23.65 -6.77
C THR A 598 -0.73 24.89 -7.66
N LEU A 599 -0.57 24.72 -8.97
CA LEU A 599 -0.49 25.83 -9.92
C LEU A 599 -1.76 26.67 -9.96
N VAL A 600 -2.94 26.04 -9.98
CA VAL A 600 -4.23 26.75 -9.91
C VAL A 600 -4.38 27.47 -8.56
N SER A 601 -4.05 26.81 -7.45
CA SER A 601 -4.07 27.43 -6.12
C SER A 601 -3.15 28.66 -6.04
N ALA A 602 -1.93 28.56 -6.58
CA ALA A 602 -0.97 29.66 -6.61
C ALA A 602 -1.49 30.87 -7.40
N ILE A 603 -2.15 30.64 -8.55
CA ILE A 603 -2.80 31.69 -9.34
C ILE A 603 -3.98 32.30 -8.58
N MET A 604 -4.86 31.48 -7.99
CA MET A 604 -6.01 31.95 -7.21
C MET A 604 -5.57 32.77 -6.00
N PHE A 605 -4.56 32.32 -5.26
CA PHE A 605 -3.98 33.10 -4.16
C PHE A 605 -3.37 34.41 -4.66
N LYS A 606 -2.63 34.41 -5.79
CA LYS A 606 -2.07 35.65 -6.36
C LYS A 606 -3.16 36.69 -6.73
N LEU A 607 -4.38 36.25 -7.04
CA LEU A 607 -5.51 37.11 -7.41
C LEU A 607 -6.41 37.50 -6.23
N LEU A 608 -6.54 36.66 -5.21
CA LEU A 608 -7.55 36.79 -4.15
C LEU A 608 -6.99 37.01 -2.73
N GLN A 609 -5.71 36.69 -2.49
CA GLN A 609 -5.10 36.83 -1.17
C GLN A 609 -5.05 38.31 -0.74
N LYS A 610 -5.38 38.58 0.52
CA LYS A 610 -5.18 39.88 1.16
C LYS A 610 -3.85 39.94 1.96
N PRO A 611 -3.36 41.13 2.34
CA PRO A 611 -2.19 41.24 3.21
C PRO A 611 -2.39 40.51 4.55
N ARG A 612 -1.30 39.97 5.11
CA ARG A 612 -1.29 39.28 6.41
C ARG A 612 -1.83 40.22 7.51
N GLY A 613 -2.66 39.68 8.41
CA GLY A 613 -3.29 40.45 9.48
C GLY A 613 -4.52 41.28 9.07
N THR A 614 -4.94 41.25 7.79
CA THR A 614 -6.18 41.92 7.35
C THR A 614 -7.37 40.97 7.37
N ALA A 615 -8.52 41.47 7.83
CA ALA A 615 -9.74 40.67 7.98
C ALA A 615 -10.43 40.31 6.65
N GLY A 616 -11.12 39.17 6.67
CA GLY A 616 -12.00 38.69 5.62
C GLY A 616 -11.23 38.22 4.38
N ASP A 617 -10.07 37.59 4.56
CA ASP A 617 -9.37 36.95 3.45
C ASP A 617 -10.04 35.61 3.12
N THR A 618 -10.85 35.60 2.04
CA THR A 618 -11.59 34.41 1.61
C THR A 618 -10.84 33.58 0.56
N SER A 619 -9.56 33.86 0.31
CA SER A 619 -8.80 33.22 -0.78
C SER A 619 -8.73 31.69 -0.63
N VAL A 620 -8.56 31.19 0.59
CA VAL A 620 -8.52 29.73 0.83
C VAL A 620 -9.89 29.10 0.58
N ALA A 621 -10.96 29.74 1.04
CA ALA A 621 -12.33 29.27 0.80
C ALA A 621 -12.64 29.15 -0.70
N TRP A 622 -12.18 30.10 -1.53
CA TRP A 622 -12.32 30.02 -2.98
C TRP A 622 -11.56 28.86 -3.62
N VAL A 623 -10.33 28.59 -3.17
CA VAL A 623 -9.54 27.44 -3.62
C VAL A 623 -10.22 26.11 -3.25
N LEU A 624 -10.77 25.99 -2.04
CA LEU A 624 -11.56 24.83 -1.61
C LEU A 624 -12.83 24.64 -2.46
N ARG A 625 -13.57 25.72 -2.76
CA ARG A 625 -14.75 25.69 -3.64
C ARG A 625 -14.43 25.25 -5.07
N PHE A 626 -13.30 25.69 -5.63
CA PHE A 626 -12.81 25.19 -6.92
C PHE A 626 -12.57 23.67 -6.88
N GLY A 627 -11.99 23.16 -5.80
CA GLY A 627 -11.85 21.72 -5.58
C GLY A 627 -13.19 20.97 -5.54
N GLY A 628 -14.24 21.59 -4.98
CA GLY A 628 -15.61 21.09 -5.04
C GLY A 628 -16.17 20.96 -6.46
N LEU A 629 -15.86 21.89 -7.36
CA LEU A 629 -16.24 21.81 -8.78
C LEU A 629 -15.53 20.64 -9.49
N CYS A 630 -14.24 20.43 -9.22
CA CYS A 630 -13.50 19.27 -9.74
C CYS A 630 -14.09 17.93 -9.23
N ALA A 631 -14.58 17.89 -8.00
CA ALA A 631 -15.27 16.71 -7.46
C ALA A 631 -16.62 16.43 -8.15
N LEU A 632 -17.33 17.43 -8.66
CA LEU A 632 -18.53 17.20 -9.50
C LEU A 632 -18.17 16.53 -10.84
N VAL A 633 -17.04 16.91 -11.44
CA VAL A 633 -16.51 16.23 -12.64
C VAL A 633 -16.12 14.79 -12.32
N ALA A 634 -15.46 14.56 -11.18
CA ALA A 634 -15.16 13.21 -10.70
C ALA A 634 -16.43 12.37 -10.50
N ALA A 635 -17.47 12.91 -9.84
CA ALA A 635 -18.76 12.25 -9.66
C ALA A 635 -19.40 11.86 -11.00
N TRP A 636 -19.42 12.77 -12.00
CA TRP A 636 -19.95 12.45 -13.33
C TRP A 636 -19.16 11.33 -14.01
N LEU A 637 -17.83 11.28 -13.86
CA LEU A 637 -17.01 10.18 -14.35
C LEU A 637 -17.27 8.86 -13.59
N THR A 638 -17.59 8.90 -12.29
CA THR A 638 -17.93 7.70 -11.50
C THR A 638 -19.17 6.99 -12.05
N LEU A 639 -20.12 7.73 -12.63
CA LEU A 639 -21.30 7.15 -13.27
C LEU A 639 -20.96 6.27 -14.49
N GLN A 640 -19.78 6.45 -15.09
CA GLN A 640 -19.33 5.70 -16.27
C GLN A 640 -18.60 4.39 -15.91
N VAL A 641 -18.21 4.18 -14.66
CA VAL A 641 -17.63 2.92 -14.16
C VAL A 641 -18.74 1.85 -14.12
N ASN A 642 -18.45 0.61 -14.51
CA ASN A 642 -19.45 -0.47 -14.46
C ASN A 642 -19.37 -1.24 -13.13
N GLU A 643 -20.47 -1.90 -12.74
CA GLU A 643 -20.52 -2.88 -11.64
C GLU A 643 -21.38 -4.09 -12.04
N GLU A 644 -20.95 -5.30 -11.69
CA GLU A 644 -21.59 -6.55 -12.13
C GLU A 644 -23.04 -6.72 -11.65
N LYS A 645 -23.40 -6.15 -10.48
CA LYS A 645 -24.77 -6.24 -9.97
C LYS A 645 -25.79 -5.53 -10.88
N GLU A 646 -25.37 -4.50 -11.62
CA GLU A 646 -26.25 -3.88 -12.62
C GLU A 646 -26.34 -4.72 -13.90
N GLU A 647 -25.36 -5.58 -14.20
CA GLU A 647 -25.43 -6.54 -15.30
C GLU A 647 -26.43 -7.67 -14.96
N GLU A 648 -26.39 -8.23 -13.75
CA GLU A 648 -27.38 -9.23 -13.29
C GLU A 648 -28.80 -8.66 -13.12
N GLU A 649 -28.97 -7.48 -12.50
CA GLU A 649 -30.30 -6.84 -12.36
C GLU A 649 -30.90 -6.40 -13.71
N THR A 650 -30.08 -6.06 -14.72
CA THR A 650 -30.59 -5.67 -16.04
C THR A 650 -31.02 -6.88 -16.88
N GLU A 651 -30.42 -8.06 -16.64
CA GLU A 651 -30.75 -9.30 -17.37
C GLU A 651 -31.81 -10.17 -16.69
N ASP A 652 -32.21 -9.89 -15.44
CA ASP A 652 -33.38 -10.53 -14.83
C ASP A 652 -34.61 -10.40 -15.77
N PRO A 653 -35.20 -11.51 -16.24
CA PRO A 653 -36.34 -11.49 -17.16
C PRO A 653 -37.55 -10.70 -16.62
N PHE A 654 -37.62 -10.48 -15.30
CA PHE A 654 -38.62 -9.62 -14.66
C PHE A 654 -38.41 -8.13 -14.98
N PHE A 655 -37.16 -7.64 -14.96
CA PHE A 655 -36.82 -6.25 -15.31
C PHE A 655 -36.85 -6.02 -16.82
N ARG A 656 -36.43 -7.00 -17.63
CA ARG A 656 -36.43 -6.89 -19.10
C ARG A 656 -37.83 -6.65 -19.67
N ARG A 657 -38.87 -7.27 -19.09
CA ARG A 657 -40.28 -7.01 -19.44
C ARG A 657 -40.72 -5.58 -19.15
N ARG A 658 -40.23 -4.97 -18.08
CA ARG A 658 -40.65 -3.65 -17.58
C ARG A 658 -40.07 -2.47 -18.37
N ARG A 659 -39.12 -2.72 -19.28
CA ARG A 659 -38.57 -1.75 -20.25
C ARG A 659 -39.18 -1.87 -21.66
N MET A 660 -40.01 -2.89 -21.91
CA MET A 660 -40.68 -3.13 -23.20
C MET A 660 -42.20 -2.87 -23.12
N SER A 661 -42.68 -2.33 -22.01
CA SER A 661 -44.03 -1.80 -21.77
C SER A 661 -43.94 -0.32 -21.42
#